data_AF-A0A4D9DF97-F1
#
_entry.id   AF-A0A4D9DF97-F1
#
_cell.length_a   1.000
_cell.length_b   1.000
_cell.length_c   1.000
_cell.angle_alpha   90.00
_cell.angle_beta   90.00
_cell.angle_gamma   90.00
#
_symmetry.space_group_name_H-M   'P 1'
#
loop_
_entity.id
_entity.type
_entity.pdbx_description
1 polymer ?
#
loop_
_entity_poly.entity_id
_entity_poly.type
_entity_poly.pdbx_seq_one_letter_code
_entity_poly.pdbx_strand_id
1 'polypeptide(L)'
;MASTSDLDDQIERLRRCEYLKEQEVKLLCQKAREILVDESNVQRVDAPVTICGDIHGQFYDLMELFKVGGDCPERNYLFLGDFVDRGYYSVETFLLLLALKVRYPERITLIRGNHESRQITQVYGFYDECLRKYGSVNVWRYCTEIFDYLSLSAIINDNIFCVHGGLSPSINTIDQIRVIDRKQEVPHEGAMCDLMWSDPEDISGWGLSPRGAGYQFGGDVVEKFNQTNDLRLIARAHQLVMEGHKEMFDNKLVTIWSAPNYCYRCGNVAAILEFDEHCVQSFKIFEAAPQEASSQRVVCWLQEGYPPGGTETPLPMIAFSGKTLGGIVSLFFAFKCKRADAQQAERTLVRHGLGASPALKTSPVDQRQAYTVGYSTPKSYTEEVPPEFFQRVCAADDLWTRTQGAIALLMLWVVWLAGSFCAFWWPYLVFKGYHKAAMATALIMAYPYVVKVKQSPAFIRFILSGAGWFKGGTCLYLEESMKNVETSQSILLCQHPHGLFTYGFIQNGSAARIDARRPEIYVPTAFRHMKPNAVALVEPLLFKIPLIRHFITTFGCARPATKHEMLHLMSQKKPLGLLPGGSEEIILSHHGHERVYIKHRKGFIKYALQHGYTICIGYTFGEADSYRTLDWAVKFRLWYLRRFRVPLFACWGIWWCPLLPRGQVALETVVGNPFQLPKLADPSKEDIDKWHGRYVEMLVDLFERNKAKFGYGERVLEIY
;
A
#
# COMPACT_ATOMS: atom_id res chain seq x y z
N MET A 1 -32.93 20.80 -37.53
CA MET A 1 -32.16 20.17 -36.44
C MET A 1 -31.34 21.28 -35.81
N ALA A 2 -31.68 21.70 -34.59
CA ALA A 2 -30.95 22.77 -33.90
C ALA A 2 -29.54 22.27 -33.57
N SER A 3 -28.51 23.09 -33.81
CA SER A 3 -27.13 22.77 -33.44
C SER A 3 -27.05 22.61 -31.92
N THR A 4 -26.75 21.41 -31.43
CA THR A 4 -26.48 21.14 -30.03
C THR A 4 -25.33 22.01 -29.54
N SER A 5 -25.49 22.66 -28.38
CA SER A 5 -24.43 23.46 -27.76
C SER A 5 -23.24 22.55 -27.41
N ASP A 6 -22.01 23.05 -27.53
CA ASP A 6 -20.79 22.33 -27.12
C ASP A 6 -20.89 21.79 -25.68
N LEU A 7 -21.62 22.48 -24.80
CA LEU A 7 -21.86 22.02 -23.42
C LEU A 7 -22.86 20.85 -23.33
N ASP A 8 -23.88 20.82 -24.18
CA ASP A 8 -24.85 19.72 -24.18
C ASP A 8 -24.19 18.42 -24.70
N ASP A 9 -23.31 18.52 -25.72
CA ASP A 9 -22.47 17.40 -26.18
C ASP A 9 -21.52 16.90 -25.08
N GLN A 10 -20.88 17.82 -24.34
CA GLN A 10 -20.04 17.47 -23.20
C GLN A 10 -20.82 16.71 -22.12
N ILE A 11 -22.04 17.14 -21.79
CA ILE A 11 -22.92 16.46 -20.82
C ILE A 11 -23.27 15.06 -21.33
N GLU A 12 -23.66 14.91 -22.61
CA GLU A 12 -23.99 13.61 -23.19
C GLU A 12 -22.79 12.64 -23.18
N ARG A 13 -21.59 13.12 -23.52
CA ARG A 13 -20.35 12.33 -23.45
C ARG A 13 -20.05 11.90 -22.01
N LEU A 14 -20.15 12.83 -21.07
CA LEU A 14 -19.93 12.53 -19.65
C LEU A 14 -20.95 11.51 -19.13
N ARG A 15 -22.24 11.60 -19.52
CA ARG A 15 -23.27 10.58 -19.18
C ARG A 15 -22.95 9.19 -19.74
N ARG A 16 -22.23 9.11 -20.86
CA ARG A 16 -21.69 7.85 -21.41
C ARG A 16 -20.38 7.42 -20.74
N CYS A 17 -19.97 8.06 -19.64
CA CYS A 17 -18.70 7.82 -18.96
C CYS A 17 -17.48 8.05 -19.87
N GLU A 18 -17.54 9.08 -20.72
CA GLU A 18 -16.45 9.53 -21.59
C GLU A 18 -15.90 10.85 -21.05
N TYR A 19 -14.66 10.85 -20.55
CA TYR A 19 -14.06 12.07 -20.01
C TYR A 19 -13.72 13.09 -21.12
N LEU A 20 -13.83 14.37 -20.77
CA LEU A 20 -13.56 15.49 -21.68
C LEU A 20 -12.06 15.66 -21.92
N LYS A 21 -11.66 16.29 -23.02
CA LYS A 21 -10.26 16.66 -23.31
C LYS A 21 -9.79 17.73 -22.32
N GLU A 22 -8.48 17.80 -22.07
CA GLU A 22 -7.91 18.76 -21.11
C GLU A 22 -8.34 20.22 -21.36
N GLN A 23 -8.43 20.67 -22.62
CA GLN A 23 -8.89 22.02 -22.96
C GLN A 23 -10.38 22.22 -22.69
N GLU A 24 -11.22 21.22 -22.96
CA GLU A 24 -12.65 21.26 -22.65
C GLU A 24 -12.86 21.36 -21.14
N VAL A 25 -12.10 20.58 -20.35
CA VAL A 25 -12.12 20.66 -18.88
C VAL A 25 -11.72 22.04 -18.39
N LYS A 26 -10.63 22.61 -18.94
CA LYS A 26 -10.18 23.95 -18.58
C LYS A 26 -11.27 25.01 -18.80
N LEU A 27 -11.91 24.99 -19.97
CA LEU A 27 -12.99 25.92 -20.32
C LEU A 27 -14.22 25.71 -19.42
N LEU A 28 -14.57 24.46 -19.12
CA LEU A 28 -15.68 24.14 -18.23
C LEU A 28 -15.42 24.68 -16.82
N CYS A 29 -14.22 24.46 -16.26
CA CYS A 29 -13.83 25.01 -14.96
C CYS A 29 -13.89 26.54 -14.97
N GLN A 30 -13.41 27.21 -16.03
CA GLN A 30 -13.49 28.67 -16.13
C GLN A 30 -14.94 29.19 -16.05
N LYS A 31 -15.86 28.60 -16.81
CA LYS A 31 -17.29 28.95 -16.76
C LYS A 31 -17.90 28.66 -15.40
N ALA A 32 -17.55 27.53 -14.78
CA ALA A 32 -18.04 27.22 -13.44
C ALA A 32 -17.54 28.22 -12.39
N ARG A 33 -16.30 28.70 -12.50
CA ARG A 33 -15.75 29.71 -11.59
C ARG A 33 -16.54 31.02 -11.64
N GLU A 34 -16.98 31.44 -12.83
CA GLU A 34 -17.81 32.64 -13.01
C GLU A 34 -19.16 32.54 -12.31
N ILE A 35 -19.71 31.33 -12.19
CA ILE A 35 -20.98 31.09 -11.47
C ILE A 35 -20.73 30.96 -9.96
N LEU A 36 -19.79 30.10 -9.57
CA LEU A 36 -19.55 29.76 -8.16
C LEU A 36 -18.96 30.92 -7.35
N VAL A 37 -18.34 31.92 -8.00
CA VAL A 37 -17.81 33.09 -7.30
C VAL A 37 -18.91 33.99 -6.72
N ASP A 38 -20.10 33.98 -7.34
CA ASP A 38 -21.26 34.79 -6.95
C ASP A 38 -22.16 34.07 -5.94
N GLU A 39 -21.96 32.76 -5.72
CA GLU A 39 -22.69 32.00 -4.71
C GLU A 39 -22.26 32.37 -3.27
N SER A 40 -23.21 32.27 -2.33
CA SER A 40 -22.94 32.50 -0.91
C SER A 40 -22.33 31.26 -0.26
N ASN A 41 -21.58 31.41 0.85
CA ASN A 41 -21.12 30.25 1.62
C ASN A 41 -22.29 29.42 2.17
N VAL A 42 -23.44 30.06 2.37
CA VAL A 42 -24.72 29.44 2.74
C VAL A 42 -25.70 29.70 1.61
N GLN A 43 -25.73 28.78 0.65
CA GLN A 43 -26.57 28.92 -0.55
C GLN A 43 -28.04 28.68 -0.20
N ARG A 44 -28.91 29.62 -0.56
CA ARG A 44 -30.36 29.42 -0.41
C ARG A 44 -30.87 28.52 -1.52
N VAL A 45 -31.69 27.54 -1.17
CA VAL A 45 -32.30 26.59 -2.09
C VAL A 45 -33.78 26.48 -1.74
N ASP A 46 -34.65 26.45 -2.76
CA ASP A 46 -36.09 26.32 -2.54
C ASP A 46 -36.54 24.88 -2.84
N ALA A 47 -37.51 24.38 -2.07
CA ALA A 47 -38.19 23.13 -2.37
C ALA A 47 -39.11 23.30 -3.62
N PRO A 48 -39.30 22.26 -4.45
CA PRO A 48 -38.87 20.88 -4.26
C PRO A 48 -37.38 20.67 -4.57
N VAL A 49 -36.70 19.83 -3.79
CA VAL A 49 -35.27 19.53 -3.96
C VAL A 49 -34.92 18.13 -3.49
N THR A 50 -34.01 17.48 -4.21
CA THR A 50 -33.42 16.19 -3.86
C THR A 50 -32.01 16.39 -3.30
N ILE A 51 -31.81 16.00 -2.05
CA ILE A 51 -30.52 16.05 -1.36
C ILE A 51 -29.78 14.73 -1.55
N CYS A 52 -28.51 14.82 -1.94
CA CYS A 52 -27.62 13.70 -2.17
C CYS A 52 -26.38 13.81 -1.28
N GLY A 53 -25.99 12.72 -0.64
CA GLY A 53 -24.75 12.62 0.13
C GLY A 53 -23.54 12.28 -0.74
N ASP A 54 -22.56 11.60 -0.13
CA ASP A 54 -21.29 11.23 -0.75
C ASP A 54 -21.46 10.37 -2.01
N ILE A 55 -20.63 10.61 -3.04
CA ILE A 55 -20.63 9.87 -4.32
C ILE A 55 -19.30 9.16 -4.57
N HIS A 56 -18.17 9.76 -4.18
CA HIS A 56 -16.83 9.15 -4.21
C HIS A 56 -16.47 8.46 -5.53
N GLY A 57 -16.66 9.16 -6.66
CA GLY A 57 -16.26 8.66 -7.98
C GLY A 57 -16.96 7.37 -8.44
N GLN A 58 -18.08 7.00 -7.80
CA GLN A 58 -18.92 5.87 -8.20
C GLN A 58 -19.90 6.30 -9.31
N PHE A 59 -19.37 6.60 -10.50
CA PHE A 59 -20.11 7.18 -11.62
C PHE A 59 -21.38 6.40 -12.02
N TYR A 60 -21.31 5.07 -12.09
CA TYR A 60 -22.47 4.26 -12.48
C TYR A 60 -23.58 4.29 -11.43
N ASP A 61 -23.21 4.43 -10.16
CA ASP A 61 -24.17 4.59 -9.07
C ASP A 61 -24.76 6.00 -9.06
N LEU A 62 -24.01 7.03 -9.47
CA LEU A 62 -24.56 8.36 -9.76
C LEU A 62 -25.60 8.31 -10.90
N MET A 63 -25.39 7.48 -11.92
CA MET A 63 -26.40 7.30 -12.98
C MET A 63 -27.66 6.62 -12.44
N GLU A 64 -27.51 5.67 -11.51
CA GLU A 64 -28.66 5.06 -10.84
C GLU A 64 -29.39 6.06 -9.93
N LEU A 65 -28.65 6.92 -9.22
CA LEU A 65 -29.20 8.02 -8.45
C LEU A 65 -30.11 8.91 -9.30
N PHE A 66 -29.69 9.30 -10.51
CA PHE A 66 -30.53 10.09 -11.43
C PHE A 66 -31.74 9.31 -11.95
N LYS A 67 -31.67 7.99 -12.10
CA LYS A 67 -32.85 7.18 -12.46
C LYS A 67 -33.89 7.15 -11.34
N VAL A 68 -33.44 7.10 -10.09
CA VAL A 68 -34.30 7.00 -8.90
C VAL A 68 -34.86 8.37 -8.47
N GLY A 69 -34.01 9.39 -8.47
CA GLY A 69 -34.39 10.77 -8.12
C GLY A 69 -35.07 11.54 -9.27
N GLY A 70 -34.82 11.15 -10.51
CA GLY A 70 -35.23 11.87 -11.72
C GLY A 70 -34.10 12.76 -12.26
N ASP A 71 -34.16 13.14 -13.53
CA ASP A 71 -33.04 13.82 -14.17
C ASP A 71 -33.02 15.34 -13.91
N CYS A 72 -31.85 15.95 -14.07
CA CYS A 72 -31.69 17.42 -14.12
C CYS A 72 -31.79 17.86 -15.59
N PRO A 73 -32.63 18.86 -15.93
CA PRO A 73 -33.16 19.92 -15.06
C PRO A 73 -34.60 19.73 -14.53
N GLU A 74 -35.25 18.59 -14.79
CA GLU A 74 -36.62 18.34 -14.34
C GLU A 74 -36.75 18.34 -12.81
N ARG A 75 -35.69 17.91 -12.11
CA ARG A 75 -35.58 17.91 -10.66
C ARG A 75 -34.45 18.83 -10.19
N ASN A 76 -34.69 19.50 -9.06
CA ASN A 76 -33.65 20.30 -8.40
C ASN A 76 -32.81 19.41 -7.48
N TYR A 77 -31.50 19.63 -7.45
CA TYR A 77 -30.56 18.82 -6.71
C TYR A 77 -29.68 19.65 -5.77
N LEU A 78 -29.43 19.13 -4.58
CA LEU A 78 -28.41 19.61 -3.65
C LEU A 78 -27.46 18.46 -3.31
N PHE A 79 -26.22 18.53 -3.78
CA PHE A 79 -25.20 17.55 -3.42
C PHE A 79 -24.33 18.04 -2.29
N LEU A 80 -24.17 17.19 -1.26
CA LEU A 80 -23.49 17.49 -0.01
C LEU A 80 -21.98 17.25 -0.04
N GLY A 81 -21.33 17.28 -1.20
CA GLY A 81 -19.88 17.10 -1.33
C GLY A 81 -19.41 15.65 -1.46
N ASP A 82 -18.10 15.45 -1.37
CA ASP A 82 -17.42 14.16 -1.53
C ASP A 82 -17.75 13.49 -2.88
N PHE A 83 -17.49 14.25 -3.95
CA PHE A 83 -17.69 13.82 -5.33
C PHE A 83 -16.58 12.88 -5.81
N VAL A 84 -15.36 13.07 -5.28
CA VAL A 84 -14.12 12.45 -5.76
C VAL A 84 -13.51 11.46 -4.77
N ASP A 85 -12.42 10.83 -5.21
CA ASP A 85 -11.65 9.80 -4.51
C ASP A 85 -12.38 8.47 -4.33
N ARG A 86 -11.62 7.41 -4.00
CA ARG A 86 -12.06 6.02 -3.75
C ARG A 86 -12.56 5.27 -4.99
N GLY A 87 -13.54 5.81 -5.70
CA GLY A 87 -14.06 5.27 -6.95
C GLY A 87 -13.09 5.51 -8.12
N TYR A 88 -13.28 4.76 -9.20
CA TYR A 88 -12.40 4.81 -10.37
C TYR A 88 -12.74 5.91 -11.39
N TYR A 89 -13.88 6.58 -11.20
CA TYR A 89 -14.50 7.50 -12.16
C TYR A 89 -14.79 8.87 -11.52
N SER A 90 -13.90 9.35 -10.65
CA SER A 90 -14.04 10.65 -10.00
C SER A 90 -14.01 11.80 -10.99
N VAL A 91 -13.22 11.69 -12.07
CA VAL A 91 -13.15 12.67 -13.15
C VAL A 91 -14.51 12.82 -13.83
N GLU A 92 -15.11 11.72 -14.29
CA GLU A 92 -16.41 11.76 -14.97
C GLU A 92 -17.51 12.21 -14.02
N THR A 93 -17.47 11.74 -12.76
CA THR A 93 -18.44 12.10 -11.71
C THR A 93 -18.43 13.60 -11.46
N PHE A 94 -17.28 14.18 -11.13
CA PHE A 94 -17.19 15.60 -10.82
C PHE A 94 -17.45 16.48 -12.05
N LEU A 95 -16.89 16.12 -13.22
CA LEU A 95 -17.11 16.92 -14.44
C LEU A 95 -18.56 16.88 -14.90
N LEU A 96 -19.29 15.78 -14.71
CA LEU A 96 -20.72 15.73 -15.03
C LEU A 96 -21.52 16.68 -14.13
N LEU A 97 -21.30 16.62 -12.81
CA LEU A 97 -21.97 17.52 -11.86
C LEU A 97 -21.62 18.98 -12.15
N LEU A 98 -20.35 19.27 -12.48
CA LEU A 98 -19.90 20.60 -12.85
C LEU A 98 -20.51 21.10 -14.17
N ALA A 99 -20.62 20.23 -15.18
CA ALA A 99 -21.27 20.56 -16.45
C ALA A 99 -22.76 20.84 -16.27
N LEU A 100 -23.45 20.03 -15.46
CA LEU A 100 -24.84 20.29 -15.07
C LEU A 100 -24.97 21.61 -14.31
N LYS A 101 -24.01 21.93 -13.42
CA LYS A 101 -23.99 23.21 -12.71
C LYS A 101 -23.83 24.40 -13.65
N VAL A 102 -22.93 24.32 -14.63
CA VAL A 102 -22.75 25.38 -15.62
C VAL A 102 -23.99 25.51 -16.52
N ARG A 103 -24.63 24.39 -16.87
CA ARG A 103 -25.79 24.37 -17.76
C ARG A 103 -27.08 24.80 -17.09
N TYR A 104 -27.25 24.47 -15.82
CA TYR A 104 -28.47 24.67 -15.03
C TYR A 104 -28.13 25.22 -13.63
N PRO A 105 -27.56 26.43 -13.52
CA PRO A 105 -27.05 26.96 -12.26
C PRO A 105 -28.09 27.06 -11.15
N GLU A 106 -29.35 27.32 -11.48
CA GLU A 106 -30.45 27.41 -10.51
C GLU A 106 -31.07 26.06 -10.13
N ARG A 107 -30.70 24.96 -10.81
CA ARG A 107 -31.30 23.63 -10.62
C ARG A 107 -30.42 22.68 -9.82
N ILE A 108 -29.11 22.93 -9.76
CA ILE A 108 -28.18 22.08 -9.04
C ILE A 108 -27.26 22.93 -8.16
N THR A 109 -27.20 22.58 -6.89
CA THR A 109 -26.31 23.19 -5.89
C THR A 109 -25.28 22.16 -5.46
N LEU A 110 -24.01 22.56 -5.46
CA LEU A 110 -22.89 21.72 -5.07
C LEU A 110 -22.22 22.38 -3.86
N ILE A 111 -22.25 21.72 -2.71
CA ILE A 111 -21.46 22.17 -1.55
C ILE A 111 -20.17 21.35 -1.43
N ARG A 112 -19.19 21.91 -0.72
CA ARG A 112 -17.85 21.34 -0.58
C ARG A 112 -17.84 20.21 0.47
N GLY A 113 -17.33 19.05 0.10
CA GLY A 113 -16.98 17.97 1.04
C GLY A 113 -15.52 18.03 1.47
N ASN A 114 -15.13 17.17 2.40
CA ASN A 114 -13.74 17.15 2.87
C ASN A 114 -12.78 16.55 1.82
N HIS A 115 -13.28 15.78 0.86
CA HIS A 115 -12.50 15.24 -0.25
C HIS A 115 -12.25 16.26 -1.37
N GLU A 116 -12.98 17.37 -1.45
CA GLU A 116 -12.70 18.48 -2.36
C GLU A 116 -11.53 19.36 -1.85
N SER A 117 -10.40 18.71 -1.58
CA SER A 117 -9.17 19.26 -1.00
C SER A 117 -7.95 18.73 -1.75
N ARG A 118 -6.94 19.58 -1.95
CA ARG A 118 -5.66 19.18 -2.58
C ARG A 118 -4.95 18.11 -1.76
N GLN A 119 -4.97 18.22 -0.44
CA GLN A 119 -4.27 17.29 0.45
C GLN A 119 -4.89 15.88 0.44
N ILE A 120 -6.23 15.81 0.44
CA ILE A 120 -6.97 14.56 0.47
C ILE A 120 -6.88 13.86 -0.90
N THR A 121 -7.12 14.59 -1.99
CA THR A 121 -7.09 14.02 -3.35
C THR A 121 -5.74 13.46 -3.79
N GLN A 122 -4.63 13.95 -3.22
CA GLN A 122 -3.29 13.42 -3.45
C GLN A 122 -3.05 12.04 -2.82
N VAL A 123 -3.85 11.66 -1.83
CA VAL A 123 -3.68 10.41 -1.06
C VAL A 123 -4.74 9.37 -1.43
N TYR A 124 -5.94 9.80 -1.83
CA TYR A 124 -7.12 8.93 -1.91
C TYR A 124 -7.65 8.61 -3.32
N GLY A 125 -6.97 9.09 -4.36
CA GLY A 125 -7.06 8.53 -5.71
C GLY A 125 -7.27 9.52 -6.84
N PHE A 126 -7.91 10.67 -6.61
CA PHE A 126 -8.28 11.60 -7.66
C PHE A 126 -7.08 12.21 -8.39
N TYR A 127 -5.99 12.53 -7.66
CA TYR A 127 -4.74 12.99 -8.27
C TYR A 127 -4.18 11.98 -9.27
N ASP A 128 -4.07 10.71 -8.85
CA ASP A 128 -3.56 9.63 -9.67
C ASP A 128 -4.50 9.31 -10.85
N GLU A 129 -5.82 9.45 -10.64
CA GLU A 129 -6.82 9.30 -11.69
C GLU A 129 -6.64 10.34 -12.80
N CYS A 130 -6.52 11.63 -12.44
CA CYS A 130 -6.26 12.70 -13.40
C CYS A 130 -4.93 12.47 -14.14
N LEU A 131 -3.85 12.16 -13.41
CA LEU A 131 -2.54 11.91 -14.00
C LEU A 131 -2.58 10.74 -15.00
N ARG A 132 -3.31 9.67 -14.67
CA ARG A 132 -3.45 8.49 -15.52
C ARG A 132 -4.29 8.77 -16.77
N LYS A 133 -5.41 9.49 -16.66
CA LYS A 133 -6.33 9.75 -17.79
C LYS A 133 -5.80 10.82 -18.76
N TYR A 134 -5.07 11.81 -18.26
CA TYR A 134 -4.62 12.96 -19.04
C TYR A 134 -3.11 12.97 -19.32
N GLY A 135 -2.32 12.15 -18.63
CA GLY A 135 -0.84 12.18 -18.72
C GLY A 135 -0.22 13.43 -18.09
N SER A 136 -1.04 14.32 -17.51
CA SER A 136 -0.65 15.59 -16.90
C SER A 136 -1.44 15.82 -15.62
N VAL A 137 -0.94 16.68 -14.74
CA VAL A 137 -1.64 17.08 -13.50
C VAL A 137 -2.54 18.30 -13.70
N ASN A 138 -2.67 18.80 -14.94
CA ASN A 138 -3.36 20.07 -15.20
C ASN A 138 -4.86 19.97 -14.88
N VAL A 139 -5.51 18.87 -15.27
CA VAL A 139 -6.92 18.65 -14.93
C VAL A 139 -7.14 18.62 -13.42
N TRP A 140 -6.27 17.96 -12.66
CA TRP A 140 -6.34 17.98 -11.20
C TRP A 140 -6.20 19.40 -10.65
N ARG A 141 -5.29 20.21 -11.20
CA ARG A 141 -5.15 21.63 -10.82
C ARG A 141 -6.42 22.43 -11.12
N TYR A 142 -6.99 22.30 -12.31
CA TYR A 142 -8.23 23.00 -12.68
C TYR A 142 -9.38 22.61 -11.76
N CYS A 143 -9.58 21.31 -11.48
CA CYS A 143 -10.64 20.86 -10.58
C CYS A 143 -10.43 21.34 -9.13
N THR A 144 -9.20 21.24 -8.61
CA THR A 144 -8.89 21.69 -7.23
C THR A 144 -8.97 23.20 -7.05
N GLU A 145 -8.72 23.99 -8.10
CA GLU A 145 -9.02 25.42 -8.09
C GLU A 145 -10.53 25.68 -7.98
N ILE A 146 -11.37 24.89 -8.63
CA ILE A 146 -12.84 25.01 -8.53
C ILE A 146 -13.36 24.59 -7.16
N PHE A 147 -12.74 23.60 -6.52
CA PHE A 147 -13.12 23.18 -5.17
C PHE A 147 -13.11 24.34 -4.17
N ASP A 148 -12.21 25.31 -4.32
CA ASP A 148 -12.13 26.49 -3.46
C ASP A 148 -13.33 27.45 -3.60
N TYR A 149 -14.09 27.35 -4.70
CA TYR A 149 -15.27 28.20 -4.94
C TYR A 149 -16.58 27.56 -4.51
N LEU A 150 -16.60 26.24 -4.25
CA LEU A 150 -17.79 25.52 -3.81
C LEU A 150 -18.31 26.08 -2.49
N SER A 151 -19.63 26.25 -2.41
CA SER A 151 -20.33 26.73 -1.22
C SER A 151 -20.10 25.79 -0.02
N LEU A 152 -20.05 26.31 1.22
CA LEU A 152 -19.74 25.49 2.40
C LEU A 152 -20.97 24.77 2.96
N SER A 153 -22.15 25.34 2.72
CA SER A 153 -23.43 24.85 3.23
C SER A 153 -24.57 25.40 2.37
N ALA A 154 -25.77 24.87 2.60
CA ALA A 154 -26.99 25.38 2.01
C ALA A 154 -28.09 25.49 3.07
N ILE A 155 -29.11 26.29 2.78
CA ILE A 155 -30.33 26.38 3.60
C ILE A 155 -31.55 26.22 2.69
N ILE A 156 -32.38 25.22 2.99
CA ILE A 156 -33.60 24.93 2.23
C ILE A 156 -34.80 25.56 2.93
N ASN A 157 -35.58 26.37 2.20
CA ASN A 157 -36.76 27.09 2.69
C ASN A 157 -36.53 27.79 4.05
N ASP A 158 -35.31 28.30 4.25
CA ASP A 158 -34.85 29.01 5.45
C ASP A 158 -34.95 28.23 6.78
N ASN A 159 -35.24 26.92 6.77
CA ASN A 159 -35.42 26.12 8.00
C ASN A 159 -34.73 24.74 8.00
N ILE A 160 -34.15 24.29 6.89
CA ILE A 160 -33.33 23.06 6.84
C ILE A 160 -31.90 23.46 6.53
N PHE A 161 -30.99 23.22 7.47
CA PHE A 161 -29.58 23.50 7.27
C PHE A 161 -28.87 22.28 6.69
N CYS A 162 -28.12 22.47 5.61
CA CYS A 162 -27.43 21.41 4.89
C CYS A 162 -25.92 21.64 4.90
N VAL A 163 -25.16 20.65 5.33
CA VAL A 163 -23.69 20.73 5.45
C VAL A 163 -23.07 19.35 5.21
N HIS A 164 -21.84 19.27 4.69
CA HIS A 164 -21.19 17.97 4.48
C HIS A 164 -20.85 17.27 5.81
N GLY A 165 -20.02 17.94 6.61
CA GLY A 165 -19.56 17.56 7.93
C GLY A 165 -20.66 17.75 8.98
N GLY A 166 -20.46 18.69 9.88
CA GLY A 166 -21.45 18.97 10.90
C GLY A 166 -21.23 20.33 11.53
N LEU A 167 -21.58 20.44 12.80
CA LEU A 167 -21.48 21.70 13.53
C LEU A 167 -20.05 21.99 13.98
N SER A 168 -19.77 23.25 14.30
CA SER A 168 -18.49 23.71 14.86
C SER A 168 -18.70 24.37 16.22
N PRO A 169 -17.82 24.16 17.22
CA PRO A 169 -17.88 24.91 18.47
C PRO A 169 -17.63 26.40 18.28
N SER A 170 -17.09 26.81 17.13
CA SER A 170 -16.83 28.21 16.77
C SER A 170 -18.01 28.88 16.08
N ILE A 171 -19.07 28.13 15.74
CA ILE A 171 -20.22 28.60 14.96
C ILE A 171 -21.49 28.33 15.75
N ASN A 172 -22.13 29.40 16.21
CA ASN A 172 -23.44 29.38 16.87
C ASN A 172 -24.57 29.82 15.94
N THR A 173 -24.27 30.64 14.92
CA THR A 173 -25.27 31.12 13.96
C THR A 173 -24.85 30.88 12.52
N ILE A 174 -25.84 30.70 11.63
CA ILE A 174 -25.61 30.53 10.18
C ILE A 174 -24.89 31.74 9.57
N ASP A 175 -25.15 32.94 10.07
CA ASP A 175 -24.49 34.16 9.59
C ASP A 175 -22.98 34.15 9.78
N GLN A 176 -22.47 33.44 10.80
CA GLN A 176 -21.03 33.26 10.99
C GLN A 176 -20.40 32.42 9.87
N ILE A 177 -21.17 31.54 9.22
CA ILE A 177 -20.72 30.76 8.05
C ILE A 177 -20.61 31.67 6.83
N ARG A 178 -21.52 32.65 6.67
CA ARG A 178 -21.56 33.57 5.52
C ARG A 178 -20.30 34.43 5.38
N VAL A 179 -19.61 34.69 6.49
CA VAL A 179 -18.42 35.56 6.53
C VAL A 179 -17.09 34.81 6.41
N ILE A 180 -17.10 33.47 6.37
CA ILE A 180 -15.87 32.67 6.19
C ILE A 180 -15.25 32.96 4.82
N ASP A 181 -13.95 33.18 4.75
CA ASP A 181 -13.26 33.21 3.45
C ASP A 181 -13.08 31.76 2.95
N ARG A 182 -13.99 31.31 2.07
CA ARG A 182 -13.98 29.93 1.57
C ARG A 182 -12.95 29.68 0.45
N LYS A 183 -12.43 30.74 -0.18
CA LYS A 183 -11.61 30.68 -1.43
C LYS A 183 -10.17 30.29 -1.16
N GLN A 184 -9.99 29.22 -0.40
CA GLN A 184 -8.72 28.68 0.02
C GLN A 184 -8.80 27.16 0.18
N GLU A 185 -7.64 26.53 0.30
CA GLU A 185 -7.55 25.14 0.71
C GLU A 185 -8.15 24.94 2.11
N VAL A 186 -8.82 23.81 2.33
CA VAL A 186 -9.42 23.48 3.63
C VAL A 186 -8.34 23.50 4.73
N PRO A 187 -8.49 24.36 5.76
CA PRO A 187 -7.55 24.39 6.88
C PRO A 187 -7.56 23.08 7.69
N HIS A 188 -6.50 22.86 8.47
CA HIS A 188 -6.42 21.70 9.36
C HIS A 188 -7.26 21.85 10.64
N GLU A 189 -7.69 23.07 10.98
CA GLU A 189 -8.50 23.39 12.16
C GLU A 189 -9.38 24.62 11.92
N GLY A 190 -10.37 24.83 12.78
CA GLY A 190 -11.26 26.00 12.76
C GLY A 190 -12.59 25.76 12.04
N ALA A 191 -13.43 26.80 12.04
CA ALA A 191 -14.83 26.76 11.57
C ALA A 191 -15.02 26.08 10.20
N MET A 192 -14.21 26.44 9.20
CA MET A 192 -14.29 25.83 7.86
C MET A 192 -13.95 24.33 7.89
N CYS A 193 -12.92 23.94 8.63
CA CYS A 193 -12.55 22.53 8.80
C CYS A 193 -13.68 21.75 9.47
N ASP A 194 -14.21 22.28 10.57
CA ASP A 194 -15.25 21.62 11.36
C ASP A 194 -16.53 21.37 10.56
N LEU A 195 -16.95 22.32 9.70
CA LEU A 195 -18.10 22.18 8.81
C LEU A 195 -17.96 21.00 7.83
N MET A 196 -16.74 20.57 7.50
CA MET A 196 -16.48 19.46 6.58
C MET A 196 -16.09 18.15 7.30
N TRP A 197 -15.66 18.20 8.56
CA TRP A 197 -15.06 17.03 9.24
C TRP A 197 -15.79 16.56 10.51
N SER A 198 -16.71 17.36 11.04
CA SER A 198 -17.38 17.03 12.30
C SER A 198 -18.47 15.97 12.14
N ASP A 199 -18.72 15.22 13.21
CA ASP A 199 -19.62 14.06 13.24
C ASP A 199 -20.60 14.09 14.43
N PRO A 200 -21.89 13.76 14.23
CA PRO A 200 -22.80 13.51 15.34
C PRO A 200 -22.42 12.22 16.08
N GLU A 201 -22.56 12.21 17.41
CA GLU A 201 -22.32 11.04 18.26
C GLU A 201 -23.26 11.06 19.47
N ASP A 202 -23.54 9.89 20.07
CA ASP A 202 -24.35 9.75 21.29
C ASP A 202 -23.55 10.19 22.55
N ILE A 203 -23.08 11.43 22.55
CA ILE A 203 -22.40 12.11 23.66
C ILE A 203 -23.18 13.35 24.08
N SER A 204 -22.79 13.95 25.21
CA SER A 204 -23.24 15.29 25.59
C SER A 204 -22.16 16.31 25.28
N GLY A 205 -22.55 17.44 24.67
CA GLY A 205 -21.66 18.52 24.30
C GLY A 205 -20.74 18.18 23.13
N TRP A 206 -19.48 18.57 23.24
CA TRP A 206 -18.46 18.40 22.21
C TRP A 206 -17.42 17.36 22.61
N GLY A 207 -17.03 16.50 21.67
CA GLY A 207 -15.96 15.52 21.80
C GLY A 207 -14.88 15.74 20.73
N LEU A 208 -13.69 15.18 20.94
CA LEU A 208 -12.63 15.20 19.94
C LEU A 208 -12.92 14.20 18.83
N SER A 209 -12.83 14.62 17.57
CA SER A 209 -13.06 13.72 16.44
C SER A 209 -11.95 12.65 16.33
N PRO A 210 -12.31 11.36 16.19
CA PRO A 210 -11.34 10.29 15.92
C PRO A 210 -10.68 10.42 14.54
N ARG A 211 -11.18 11.31 13.67
CA ARG A 211 -10.61 11.59 12.34
C ARG A 211 -9.33 12.41 12.41
N GLY A 212 -9.05 13.04 13.55
CA GLY A 212 -7.92 13.95 13.72
C GLY A 212 -8.17 15.36 13.15
N ALA A 213 -9.39 15.65 12.72
CA ALA A 213 -9.90 16.96 12.29
C ALA A 213 -11.40 17.03 12.60
N GLY A 214 -11.92 18.23 12.89
CA GLY A 214 -13.30 18.44 13.34
C GLY A 214 -13.58 17.94 14.77
N TYR A 215 -14.86 17.90 15.14
CA TYR A 215 -15.34 17.50 16.46
C TYR A 215 -16.44 16.43 16.38
N GLN A 216 -16.63 15.70 17.47
CA GLN A 216 -17.89 14.99 17.71
C GLN A 216 -18.87 15.93 18.43
N PHE A 217 -20.17 15.84 18.13
CA PHE A 217 -21.18 16.66 18.79
C PHE A 217 -22.44 15.87 19.16
N GLY A 218 -22.98 16.19 20.33
CA GLY A 218 -24.17 15.56 20.90
C GLY A 218 -25.50 16.17 20.46
N GLY A 219 -26.60 15.52 20.86
CA GLY A 219 -27.96 15.99 20.60
C GLY A 219 -28.28 17.34 21.25
N ASP A 220 -27.66 17.67 22.39
CA ASP A 220 -27.81 18.97 23.06
C ASP A 220 -27.20 20.12 22.24
N VAL A 221 -26.10 19.85 21.53
CA VAL A 221 -25.49 20.81 20.60
C VAL A 221 -26.39 21.04 19.40
N VAL A 222 -26.96 19.97 18.83
CA VAL A 222 -27.92 20.05 17.71
C VAL A 222 -29.15 20.84 18.12
N GLU A 223 -29.73 20.52 19.28
CA GLU A 223 -30.91 21.19 19.82
C GLU A 223 -30.67 22.69 19.93
N LYS A 224 -29.56 23.07 20.58
CA LYS A 224 -29.22 24.47 20.80
C LYS A 224 -29.00 25.21 19.49
N PHE A 225 -28.29 24.60 18.53
CA PHE A 225 -28.03 25.20 17.23
C PHE A 225 -29.33 25.40 16.45
N ASN A 226 -30.20 24.40 16.43
CA ASN A 226 -31.50 24.47 15.74
C ASN A 226 -32.41 25.53 16.34
N GLN A 227 -32.53 25.58 17.67
CA GLN A 227 -33.32 26.62 18.36
C GLN A 227 -32.78 28.03 18.11
N THR A 228 -31.45 28.19 18.09
CA THR A 228 -30.81 29.50 17.88
C THR A 228 -31.04 30.04 16.46
N ASN A 229 -31.13 29.15 15.47
CA ASN A 229 -31.23 29.49 14.05
C ASN A 229 -32.61 29.22 13.45
N ASP A 230 -33.61 28.92 14.28
CA ASP A 230 -34.98 28.57 13.86
C ASP A 230 -35.03 27.44 12.81
N LEU A 231 -34.22 26.40 13.04
CA LEU A 231 -34.11 25.26 12.13
C LEU A 231 -34.97 24.09 12.59
N ARG A 232 -35.61 23.44 11.62
CA ARG A 232 -36.33 22.18 11.83
C ARG A 232 -35.39 20.98 11.79
N LEU A 233 -34.41 20.99 10.90
CA LEU A 233 -33.59 19.83 10.57
C LEU A 233 -32.18 20.24 10.12
N ILE A 234 -31.17 19.48 10.53
CA ILE A 234 -29.84 19.49 9.93
C ILE A 234 -29.70 18.25 9.02
N ALA A 235 -29.44 18.45 7.73
CA ALA A 235 -29.15 17.36 6.79
C ALA A 235 -27.65 17.35 6.44
N ARG A 236 -27.00 16.19 6.61
CA ARG A 236 -25.55 16.05 6.43
C ARG A 236 -25.14 14.73 5.78
N ALA A 237 -23.85 14.57 5.43
CA ALA A 237 -23.32 13.39 4.72
C ALA A 237 -22.11 12.73 5.44
N HIS A 238 -20.96 12.47 4.77
CA HIS A 238 -19.61 12.13 5.32
C HIS A 238 -19.44 10.83 6.15
N GLN A 239 -20.47 10.40 6.88
CA GLN A 239 -20.49 9.18 7.67
C GLN A 239 -21.24 8.10 6.90
N LEU A 240 -20.53 7.02 6.61
CA LEU A 240 -21.13 5.83 6.04
C LEU A 240 -22.25 5.30 6.95
N VAL A 241 -23.45 5.17 6.38
CA VAL A 241 -24.61 4.54 7.01
C VAL A 241 -25.00 3.32 6.17
N MET A 242 -25.24 2.18 6.83
CA MET A 242 -25.52 0.91 6.14
C MET A 242 -26.85 0.95 5.38
N GLU A 243 -27.84 1.63 5.95
CA GLU A 243 -29.21 1.81 5.45
C GLU A 243 -29.34 3.01 4.48
N GLY A 244 -28.22 3.64 4.10
CA GLY A 244 -28.17 4.81 3.22
C GLY A 244 -28.58 6.12 3.90
N HIS A 245 -29.31 6.08 5.02
CA HIS A 245 -29.62 7.26 5.82
C HIS A 245 -29.79 6.90 7.30
N LYS A 246 -29.51 7.85 8.20
CA LYS A 246 -29.69 7.70 9.65
C LYS A 246 -30.25 8.99 10.23
N GLU A 247 -31.41 8.92 10.87
CA GLU A 247 -31.96 10.00 11.68
C GLU A 247 -31.44 9.89 13.13
N MET A 248 -31.10 11.03 13.72
CA MET A 248 -30.55 11.12 15.08
C MET A 248 -31.22 12.28 15.84
N PHE A 249 -31.18 12.18 17.18
CA PHE A 249 -31.61 13.23 18.10
C PHE A 249 -33.06 13.69 17.84
N ASP A 250 -34.01 12.76 17.96
CA ASP A 250 -35.45 13.01 17.72
C ASP A 250 -35.75 13.59 16.33
N ASN A 251 -35.08 13.05 15.30
CA ASN A 251 -35.21 13.44 13.89
C ASN A 251 -34.83 14.91 13.61
N LYS A 252 -33.99 15.52 14.46
CA LYS A 252 -33.47 16.87 14.28
C LYS A 252 -32.17 16.92 13.47
N LEU A 253 -31.54 15.77 13.27
CA LEU A 253 -30.41 15.59 12.37
C LEU A 253 -30.60 14.33 11.52
N VAL A 254 -30.28 14.43 10.23
CA VAL A 254 -30.23 13.29 9.31
C VAL A 254 -28.88 13.22 8.61
N THR A 255 -28.29 12.02 8.60
CA THR A 255 -27.13 11.67 7.78
C THR A 255 -27.61 10.95 6.53
N ILE A 256 -27.16 11.38 5.35
CA ILE A 256 -27.53 10.85 4.04
C ILE A 256 -26.26 10.34 3.35
N TRP A 257 -26.31 9.13 2.80
CA TRP A 257 -25.20 8.48 2.12
C TRP A 257 -25.65 7.99 0.74
N SER A 258 -25.01 8.46 -0.33
CA SER A 258 -25.46 8.22 -1.71
C SER A 258 -24.52 7.32 -2.54
N ALA A 259 -23.52 6.68 -1.92
CA ALA A 259 -22.60 5.75 -2.57
C ALA A 259 -22.88 4.29 -2.13
N PRO A 260 -23.70 3.51 -2.88
CA PRO A 260 -24.06 2.15 -2.50
C PRO A 260 -22.85 1.22 -2.62
N ASN A 261 -22.83 0.17 -1.80
CA ASN A 261 -21.72 -0.76 -1.68
C ASN A 261 -20.35 -0.03 -1.69
N TYR A 262 -20.21 0.97 -0.84
CA TYR A 262 -19.12 1.93 -0.89
C TYR A 262 -17.75 1.25 -1.00
N CYS A 263 -16.88 1.79 -1.86
CA CYS A 263 -15.57 1.22 -2.19
C CYS A 263 -15.65 -0.24 -2.72
N TYR A 264 -16.80 -0.64 -3.27
CA TYR A 264 -17.11 -1.97 -3.77
C TYR A 264 -17.00 -3.09 -2.72
N ARG A 265 -17.20 -2.75 -1.43
CA ARG A 265 -16.88 -3.65 -0.30
C ARG A 265 -17.75 -3.48 0.95
N CYS A 266 -18.36 -2.31 1.14
CA CYS A 266 -19.04 -2.00 2.41
C CYS A 266 -20.42 -2.66 2.50
N GLY A 267 -21.04 -3.01 1.38
CA GLY A 267 -22.35 -3.68 1.36
C GLY A 267 -23.53 -2.82 1.85
N ASN A 268 -23.33 -1.52 2.06
CA ASN A 268 -24.39 -0.58 2.37
C ASN A 268 -25.30 -0.33 1.16
N VAL A 269 -26.55 0.06 1.40
CA VAL A 269 -27.39 0.70 0.38
C VAL A 269 -27.11 2.21 0.36
N ALA A 270 -27.62 2.89 -0.65
CA ALA A 270 -27.58 4.34 -0.74
C ALA A 270 -28.99 4.93 -0.63
N ALA A 271 -29.08 6.19 -0.21
CA ALA A 271 -30.32 6.93 -0.19
C ALA A 271 -30.14 8.35 -0.75
N ILE A 272 -31.25 8.91 -1.20
CA ILE A 272 -31.44 10.34 -1.45
C ILE A 272 -32.65 10.82 -0.63
N LEU A 273 -32.62 12.09 -0.23
CA LEU A 273 -33.69 12.71 0.55
C LEU A 273 -34.43 13.74 -0.29
N GLU A 274 -35.71 13.55 -0.52
CA GLU A 274 -36.54 14.46 -1.30
C GLU A 274 -37.44 15.29 -0.40
N PHE A 275 -37.46 16.59 -0.67
CA PHE A 275 -38.46 17.52 -0.19
C PHE A 275 -39.35 17.92 -1.36
N ASP A 276 -40.66 17.69 -1.24
CA ASP A 276 -41.63 18.12 -2.24
C ASP A 276 -42.01 19.61 -2.08
N GLU A 277 -42.96 20.08 -2.89
CA GLU A 277 -43.47 21.46 -2.86
C GLU A 277 -44.11 21.86 -1.53
N HIS A 278 -44.51 20.88 -0.71
CA HIS A 278 -45.07 21.06 0.62
C HIS A 278 -44.05 20.81 1.74
N CYS A 279 -42.76 20.67 1.39
CA CYS A 279 -41.66 20.30 2.28
C CYS A 279 -41.88 18.97 3.01
N VAL A 280 -42.67 18.06 2.45
CA VAL A 280 -42.79 16.70 2.97
C VAL A 280 -41.51 15.94 2.66
N GLN A 281 -40.93 15.38 3.71
CA GLN A 281 -39.68 14.62 3.66
C GLN A 281 -39.96 13.18 3.17
N SER A 282 -39.20 12.69 2.19
CA SER A 282 -39.22 11.28 1.80
C SER A 282 -37.84 10.76 1.43
N PHE A 283 -37.54 9.50 1.78
CA PHE A 283 -36.29 8.85 1.43
C PHE A 283 -36.51 7.89 0.27
N LYS A 284 -35.62 7.93 -0.73
CA LYS A 284 -35.55 6.90 -1.77
C LYS A 284 -34.25 6.13 -1.61
N ILE A 285 -34.36 4.82 -1.42
CA ILE A 285 -33.23 3.91 -1.24
C ILE A 285 -32.93 3.22 -2.56
N PHE A 286 -31.66 3.06 -2.90
CA PHE A 286 -31.20 2.37 -4.09
C PHE A 286 -29.93 1.55 -3.83
N GLU A 287 -29.77 0.49 -4.61
CA GLU A 287 -28.62 -0.42 -4.55
C GLU A 287 -27.57 -0.06 -5.59
N ALA A 288 -26.42 -0.74 -5.52
CA ALA A 288 -25.34 -0.54 -6.49
C ALA A 288 -25.76 -0.95 -7.90
N ALA A 289 -25.30 -0.19 -8.90
CA ALA A 289 -25.58 -0.45 -10.29
C ALA A 289 -25.10 -1.85 -10.71
N PRO A 290 -25.83 -2.54 -11.62
CA PRO A 290 -25.50 -3.90 -12.03
C PRO A 290 -24.06 -4.04 -12.53
N GLN A 291 -23.41 -5.14 -12.14
CA GLN A 291 -21.98 -5.38 -12.40
C GLN A 291 -21.64 -5.36 -13.90
N GLU A 292 -22.57 -5.71 -14.79
CA GLU A 292 -22.40 -5.65 -16.25
C GLU A 292 -22.11 -4.23 -16.76
N ALA A 293 -22.79 -3.20 -16.21
CA ALA A 293 -22.55 -1.80 -16.55
C ALA A 293 -21.17 -1.31 -16.07
N SER A 294 -20.72 -1.79 -14.91
CA SER A 294 -19.39 -1.48 -14.34
C SER A 294 -18.24 -2.26 -15.01
N SER A 295 -18.54 -3.42 -15.61
CA SER A 295 -17.56 -4.34 -16.19
C SER A 295 -17.32 -4.10 -17.68
N GLN A 296 -18.32 -3.56 -18.40
CA GLN A 296 -18.31 -3.44 -19.87
C GLN A 296 -17.26 -2.49 -20.46
N ARG A 297 -16.54 -1.70 -19.66
CA ARG A 297 -15.39 -0.92 -20.16
C ARG A 297 -14.05 -1.27 -19.52
N VAL A 298 -14.00 -1.86 -18.32
CA VAL A 298 -12.74 -2.30 -17.69
C VAL A 298 -12.03 -3.37 -18.55
N VAL A 299 -12.78 -4.15 -19.33
CA VAL A 299 -12.23 -5.18 -20.24
C VAL A 299 -11.61 -4.57 -21.52
N CYS A 300 -12.11 -3.43 -22.02
CA CYS A 300 -11.52 -2.78 -23.20
C CYS A 300 -10.15 -2.14 -22.91
N TRP A 301 -9.89 -1.68 -21.68
CA TRP A 301 -8.62 -1.02 -21.32
C TRP A 301 -7.43 -1.97 -21.14
N LEU A 302 -7.67 -3.29 -21.01
CA LEU A 302 -6.59 -4.28 -20.92
C LEU A 302 -6.14 -4.81 -22.29
N GLN A 303 -6.86 -4.49 -23.38
CA GLN A 303 -6.57 -5.00 -24.72
C GLN A 303 -5.91 -3.99 -25.67
N GLU A 304 -5.96 -2.67 -25.40
CA GLU A 304 -5.23 -1.68 -26.20
C GLU A 304 -3.78 -1.53 -25.71
N GLY A 305 -3.00 -2.57 -25.99
CA GLY A 305 -1.56 -2.46 -26.13
C GLY A 305 -1.21 -1.55 -27.31
N TYR A 306 -0.18 -0.74 -27.12
CA TYR A 306 0.65 -0.09 -28.13
C TYR A 306 0.46 -0.63 -29.58
N PRO A 307 0.18 0.21 -30.59
CA PRO A 307 0.23 -0.22 -31.98
C PRO A 307 1.69 -0.56 -32.37
N PRO A 308 1.91 -1.56 -33.25
CA PRO A 308 3.23 -1.92 -33.74
C PRO A 308 3.66 -0.95 -34.85
N GLY A 309 4.88 -0.43 -34.76
CA GLY A 309 5.58 0.20 -35.88
C GLY A 309 5.54 1.73 -35.91
N GLY A 310 6.65 2.33 -35.49
CA GLY A 310 7.03 3.70 -35.81
C GLY A 310 8.53 3.73 -36.05
N THR A 311 8.91 3.94 -37.29
CA THR A 311 10.27 3.85 -37.85
C THR A 311 11.28 4.77 -37.17
N GLU A 312 12.46 4.22 -36.90
CA GLU A 312 13.65 4.92 -36.44
C GLU A 312 14.04 6.08 -37.36
N THR A 313 14.27 7.26 -36.78
CA THR A 313 15.22 8.24 -37.32
C THR A 313 16.06 8.81 -36.16
N PRO A 314 17.41 8.81 -36.26
CA PRO A 314 18.30 9.23 -35.19
C PRO A 314 18.71 10.70 -35.33
N LEU A 315 18.71 11.46 -34.22
CA LEU A 315 19.29 12.80 -34.12
C LEU A 315 19.87 13.00 -32.70
N PRO A 316 20.92 13.84 -32.52
CA PRO A 316 22.31 13.41 -32.55
C PRO A 316 22.99 13.45 -31.18
N MET A 317 24.07 12.66 -31.07
CA MET A 317 25.06 12.73 -30.00
C MET A 317 25.66 14.14 -29.91
N ILE A 318 25.37 14.86 -28.83
CA ILE A 318 26.23 15.96 -28.36
C ILE A 318 27.28 15.34 -27.44
N ALA A 319 28.49 15.20 -27.99
CA ALA A 319 29.67 14.83 -27.25
C ALA A 319 30.02 15.95 -26.24
N PHE A 320 29.96 15.65 -24.94
CA PHE A 320 30.74 16.39 -23.95
C PHE A 320 32.07 15.67 -23.72
N SER A 321 33.14 16.42 -23.99
CA SER A 321 34.52 16.00 -23.86
C SER A 321 34.88 15.62 -22.43
N GLY A 322 35.66 14.56 -22.31
CA GLY A 322 36.20 14.11 -21.03
C GLY A 322 37.12 15.17 -20.40
N LYS A 323 36.82 15.52 -19.15
CA LYS A 323 37.76 15.80 -18.04
C LYS A 323 36.98 16.49 -16.90
N THR A 324 36.18 15.75 -16.15
CA THR A 324 35.80 16.02 -14.73
C THR A 324 34.77 15.01 -14.22
N LEU A 325 35.12 13.72 -14.14
CA LEU A 325 34.34 12.75 -13.36
C LEU A 325 35.21 11.61 -12.79
N GLY A 326 36.45 11.93 -12.43
CA GLY A 326 37.41 11.01 -11.80
C GLY A 326 37.44 11.08 -10.26
N GLY A 327 36.36 11.52 -9.60
CA GLY A 327 36.41 11.93 -8.19
C GLY A 327 35.70 11.04 -7.16
N ILE A 328 34.72 10.20 -7.52
CA ILE A 328 33.87 9.51 -6.52
C ILE A 328 33.77 7.98 -6.73
N VAL A 329 34.40 7.42 -7.76
CA VAL A 329 34.44 5.95 -8.00
C VAL A 329 35.74 5.29 -7.49
N SER A 330 36.69 6.06 -6.94
CA SER A 330 38.02 5.56 -6.53
C SER A 330 38.19 5.20 -5.04
N LEU A 331 37.12 5.01 -4.25
CA LEU A 331 37.27 4.51 -2.86
C LEU A 331 36.85 3.05 -2.64
N PHE A 332 36.43 2.30 -3.67
CA PHE A 332 36.07 0.87 -3.53
C PHE A 332 36.73 -0.07 -4.54
N PHE A 333 37.61 0.41 -5.42
CA PHE A 333 38.42 -0.44 -6.31
C PHE A 333 39.89 -0.05 -6.25
N ALA A 334 40.58 -0.54 -5.21
CA ALA A 334 42.03 -0.61 -5.17
C ALA A 334 42.47 -2.06 -4.90
N PHE A 335 42.16 -2.96 -5.82
CA PHE A 335 43.05 -4.07 -6.16
C PHE A 335 42.93 -4.33 -7.66
N LYS A 336 43.79 -3.65 -8.43
CA LYS A 336 44.09 -3.97 -9.82
C LYS A 336 44.80 -5.34 -9.83
N CYS A 337 44.08 -6.38 -10.21
CA CYS A 337 44.71 -7.58 -10.75
C CYS A 337 45.19 -7.23 -12.17
N LYS A 338 46.50 -7.04 -12.35
CA LYS A 338 47.11 -6.97 -13.68
C LYS A 338 46.93 -8.35 -14.33
N ARG A 339 46.32 -8.38 -15.51
CA ARG A 339 46.49 -9.44 -16.51
C ARG A 339 47.94 -9.43 -16.98
N ALA A 340 48.83 -10.00 -16.17
CA ALA A 340 50.13 -10.55 -16.55
C ALA A 340 50.57 -11.29 -15.29
N ASP A 341 50.52 -12.62 -15.34
CA ASP A 341 51.14 -13.61 -14.42
C ASP A 341 50.32 -14.92 -14.37
N ALA A 342 49.67 -15.28 -15.48
CA ALA A 342 49.10 -16.61 -15.70
C ALA A 342 50.18 -17.66 -16.09
N GLN A 343 51.44 -17.45 -15.71
CA GLN A 343 52.56 -18.36 -16.06
C GLN A 343 53.58 -18.60 -14.93
N GLN A 344 53.27 -18.18 -13.69
CA GLN A 344 54.21 -18.29 -12.57
C GLN A 344 53.61 -18.89 -11.27
N ALA A 345 52.50 -19.62 -11.38
CA ALA A 345 51.96 -20.47 -10.32
C ALA A 345 51.96 -21.98 -10.68
N GLU A 346 52.56 -22.32 -11.82
CA GLU A 346 52.73 -23.71 -12.29
C GLU A 346 54.19 -24.22 -12.13
N ARG A 347 55.09 -23.39 -11.57
CA ARG A 347 56.53 -23.71 -11.42
C ARG A 347 56.98 -24.06 -10.00
N THR A 348 56.06 -24.21 -9.05
CA THR A 348 56.40 -24.57 -7.65
C THR A 348 55.94 -25.98 -7.25
N LEU A 349 55.20 -26.68 -8.12
CA LEU A 349 54.81 -28.09 -7.93
C LEU A 349 55.63 -29.09 -8.77
N VAL A 350 56.79 -28.66 -9.28
CA VAL A 350 57.78 -29.51 -10.00
C VAL A 350 59.15 -29.50 -9.28
N ARG A 351 59.17 -29.34 -7.95
CA ARG A 351 60.41 -29.47 -7.15
C ARG A 351 60.50 -30.67 -6.21
N HIS A 352 59.46 -31.52 -6.14
CA HIS A 352 59.57 -32.84 -5.54
C HIS A 352 58.89 -33.85 -6.47
N GLY A 353 59.70 -34.51 -7.29
CA GLY A 353 59.26 -35.35 -8.40
C GLY A 353 58.75 -36.74 -8.02
N LEU A 354 58.55 -37.52 -9.08
CA LEU A 354 58.06 -38.91 -9.22
C LEU A 354 56.53 -38.92 -9.40
N GLY A 355 55.93 -39.14 -10.57
CA GLY A 355 56.18 -40.01 -11.74
C GLY A 355 54.79 -40.63 -12.04
N ALA A 356 54.28 -40.96 -13.23
CA ALA A 356 54.77 -41.11 -14.58
C ALA A 356 53.53 -41.05 -15.52
N SER A 357 53.80 -40.86 -16.82
CA SER A 357 52.90 -40.88 -18.00
C SER A 357 52.36 -42.30 -18.34
N PRO A 358 51.65 -42.61 -19.46
CA PRO A 358 51.00 -41.77 -20.48
C PRO A 358 49.61 -42.27 -21.00
N ALA A 359 48.92 -41.36 -21.72
CA ALA A 359 48.14 -41.56 -22.96
C ALA A 359 47.01 -42.63 -23.07
N LEU A 360 45.81 -42.16 -23.42
CA LEU A 360 45.28 -42.34 -24.79
C LEU A 360 44.14 -41.34 -25.09
N LYS A 361 44.32 -40.60 -26.18
CA LYS A 361 43.28 -39.81 -26.86
C LYS A 361 42.50 -40.75 -27.79
N THR A 362 41.17 -40.67 -27.73
CA THR A 362 40.26 -40.64 -28.89
C THR A 362 38.87 -40.16 -28.43
N SER A 363 38.22 -39.38 -29.29
CA SER A 363 36.95 -38.65 -29.14
C SER A 363 35.72 -39.52 -29.53
N PRO A 364 34.51 -38.98 -29.74
CA PRO A 364 33.60 -38.26 -28.82
C PRO A 364 32.16 -38.84 -28.87
N VAL A 365 31.47 -39.11 -27.74
CA VAL A 365 30.00 -39.30 -27.77
C VAL A 365 29.35 -38.84 -26.45
N ASP A 366 28.32 -38.00 -26.62
CA ASP A 366 27.18 -37.64 -25.77
C ASP A 366 27.30 -37.39 -24.25
N GLN A 367 27.15 -36.10 -23.94
CA GLN A 367 26.11 -35.50 -23.10
C GLN A 367 25.43 -36.33 -21.99
N ARG A 368 25.44 -35.69 -20.80
CA ARG A 368 24.60 -35.88 -19.59
C ARG A 368 25.08 -36.92 -18.58
N GLN A 369 25.88 -36.47 -17.61
CA GLN A 369 25.73 -36.86 -16.21
C GLN A 369 26.34 -35.77 -15.30
N ALA A 370 25.51 -35.19 -14.44
CA ALA A 370 25.94 -34.28 -13.39
C ALA A 370 26.69 -35.08 -12.33
N TYR A 371 27.91 -34.66 -12.02
CA TYR A 371 28.74 -35.26 -10.98
C TYR A 371 28.16 -34.98 -9.60
N THR A 372 27.73 -36.04 -8.92
CA THR A 372 27.52 -36.10 -7.48
C THR A 372 28.88 -36.01 -6.79
N VAL A 373 29.16 -34.95 -6.03
CA VAL A 373 30.33 -34.87 -5.14
C VAL A 373 29.82 -34.79 -3.71
N GLY A 374 30.10 -35.85 -2.95
CA GLY A 374 29.73 -35.97 -1.55
C GLY A 374 30.49 -34.98 -0.66
N TYR A 375 29.74 -34.33 0.22
CA TYR A 375 30.28 -33.63 1.39
C TYR A 375 29.46 -34.04 2.61
N SER A 376 30.18 -34.40 3.66
CA SER A 376 29.65 -34.80 4.97
C SER A 376 28.85 -33.67 5.60
N THR A 377 27.55 -33.90 5.73
CA THR A 377 26.61 -33.05 6.46
C THR A 377 26.95 -33.02 7.96
N PRO A 378 26.67 -31.91 8.68
CA PRO A 378 26.64 -31.93 10.13
C PRO A 378 25.61 -32.98 10.58
N LYS A 379 26.05 -33.89 11.45
CA LYS A 379 25.26 -34.98 12.03
C LYS A 379 24.07 -34.44 12.83
N SER A 380 22.86 -34.45 12.26
CA SER A 380 21.58 -34.70 12.98
C SER A 380 20.35 -34.61 12.06
N TYR A 381 20.39 -35.24 10.88
CA TYR A 381 19.19 -35.47 10.07
C TYR A 381 19.25 -36.90 9.53
N THR A 382 18.84 -37.83 10.37
CA THR A 382 18.62 -39.24 10.00
C THR A 382 17.18 -39.67 10.25
N GLU A 383 16.22 -38.73 10.17
CA GLU A 383 14.80 -39.07 10.08
C GLU A 383 14.14 -38.31 8.91
N GLU A 384 13.94 -39.06 7.82
CA GLU A 384 12.74 -39.10 6.97
C GLU A 384 12.08 -37.80 6.47
N VAL A 385 12.82 -36.81 6.00
CA VAL A 385 12.23 -35.81 5.08
C VAL A 385 12.73 -36.07 3.65
N PRO A 386 11.85 -36.50 2.73
CA PRO A 386 12.23 -36.77 1.35
C PRO A 386 12.87 -35.54 0.67
N PRO A 387 13.85 -35.73 -0.23
CA PRO A 387 14.58 -34.64 -0.90
C PRO A 387 13.69 -33.58 -1.57
N GLU A 388 12.46 -33.94 -1.95
CA GLU A 388 11.48 -33.05 -2.58
C GLU A 388 10.86 -31.99 -1.65
N PHE A 389 10.97 -32.13 -0.32
CA PHE A 389 10.42 -31.20 0.71
C PHE A 389 11.46 -30.29 1.35
N PHE A 390 12.70 -30.40 0.91
CA PHE A 390 13.83 -29.69 1.48
C PHE A 390 14.59 -28.95 0.37
N GLN A 391 14.82 -27.66 0.56
CA GLN A 391 15.68 -26.88 -0.34
C GLN A 391 16.66 -26.02 0.44
N ARG A 392 17.94 -26.37 0.31
CA ARG A 392 19.07 -25.60 0.82
C ARG A 392 19.57 -24.62 -0.22
N VAL A 393 19.78 -23.37 0.19
CA VAL A 393 20.43 -22.33 -0.61
C VAL A 393 21.82 -22.13 -0.05
N CYS A 394 22.83 -22.30 -0.91
CA CYS A 394 24.26 -22.32 -0.59
C CYS A 394 24.68 -23.42 0.40
N ALA A 395 25.41 -24.44 -0.09
CA ALA A 395 25.91 -25.55 0.73
C ALA A 395 27.44 -25.52 0.94
N ALA A 396 28.13 -24.54 0.34
CA ALA A 396 29.58 -24.45 0.36
C ALA A 396 30.05 -23.40 1.39
N ASP A 397 30.83 -23.83 2.37
CA ASP A 397 31.44 -22.97 3.40
C ASP A 397 32.86 -22.49 2.98
N ASP A 398 33.11 -22.36 1.67
CA ASP A 398 34.38 -21.87 1.16
C ASP A 398 34.49 -20.34 1.27
N LEU A 399 35.73 -19.83 1.30
CA LEU A 399 35.99 -18.40 1.50
C LEU A 399 35.34 -17.53 0.42
N TRP A 400 35.24 -18.01 -0.82
CA TRP A 400 34.66 -17.26 -1.92
C TRP A 400 33.14 -17.11 -1.74
N THR A 401 32.43 -18.19 -1.43
CA THR A 401 30.99 -18.16 -1.15
C THR A 401 30.66 -17.25 0.04
N ARG A 402 31.47 -17.31 1.11
CA ARG A 402 31.29 -16.41 2.28
C ARG A 402 31.56 -14.95 1.93
N THR A 403 32.54 -14.67 1.08
CA THR A 403 32.86 -13.31 0.63
C THR A 403 31.74 -12.74 -0.24
N GLN A 404 31.19 -13.53 -1.17
CA GLN A 404 30.03 -13.13 -1.97
C GLN A 404 28.81 -12.83 -1.08
N GLY A 405 28.53 -13.71 -0.11
CA GLY A 405 27.45 -13.49 0.85
C GLY A 405 27.63 -12.23 1.69
N ALA A 406 28.86 -11.97 2.16
CA ALA A 406 29.18 -10.74 2.89
C ALA A 406 28.91 -9.49 2.04
N ILE A 407 29.33 -9.48 0.78
CA ILE A 407 29.12 -8.36 -0.15
C ILE A 407 27.62 -8.13 -0.39
N ALA A 408 26.84 -9.19 -0.57
CA ALA A 408 25.39 -9.10 -0.75
C ALA A 408 24.69 -8.51 0.48
N LEU A 409 25.07 -8.93 1.69
CA LEU A 409 24.51 -8.39 2.93
C LEU A 409 24.97 -6.95 3.22
N LEU A 410 26.22 -6.60 2.89
CA LEU A 410 26.71 -5.23 2.99
C LEU A 410 25.95 -4.28 2.06
N MET A 411 25.57 -4.73 0.87
CA MET A 411 24.77 -3.92 -0.06
C MET A 411 23.42 -3.52 0.55
N LEU A 412 22.79 -4.41 1.32
CA LEU A 412 21.55 -4.11 2.04
C LEU A 412 21.77 -2.93 3.00
N TRP A 413 22.86 -2.98 3.78
CA TRP A 413 23.21 -1.88 4.70
C TRP A 413 23.58 -0.57 3.99
N VAL A 414 24.26 -0.64 2.85
CA VAL A 414 24.54 0.56 2.05
C VAL A 414 23.24 1.23 1.61
N VAL A 415 22.25 0.46 1.15
CA VAL A 415 20.93 0.99 0.78
C VAL A 415 20.22 1.62 1.98
N TRP A 416 20.27 0.97 3.14
CA TRP A 416 19.63 1.47 4.36
C TRP A 416 20.29 2.74 4.90
N LEU A 417 21.63 2.77 4.96
CA LEU A 417 22.40 3.93 5.43
C LEU A 417 22.32 5.09 4.45
N ALA A 418 22.53 4.84 3.15
CA ALA A 418 22.48 5.89 2.14
C ALA A 418 21.05 6.39 1.89
N GLY A 419 20.04 5.55 2.07
CA GLY A 419 18.64 5.95 1.93
C GLY A 419 18.14 6.79 3.11
N SER A 420 18.36 6.29 4.34
CA SER A 420 17.74 6.87 5.53
C SER A 420 18.62 7.97 6.16
N PHE A 421 19.94 7.77 6.20
CA PHE A 421 20.84 8.66 6.95
C PHE A 421 21.41 9.80 6.09
N CYS A 422 21.53 9.66 4.77
CA CYS A 422 22.03 10.77 3.94
C CYS A 422 21.15 12.03 4.05
N ALA A 423 19.82 11.88 4.22
CA ALA A 423 18.92 13.02 4.43
C ALA A 423 19.22 13.78 5.73
N PHE A 424 19.67 13.09 6.78
CA PHE A 424 20.04 13.70 8.06
C PHE A 424 21.45 14.27 8.08
N TRP A 425 22.42 13.60 7.45
CA TRP A 425 23.82 14.06 7.41
C TRP A 425 24.07 15.14 6.37
N TRP A 426 23.26 15.22 5.31
CA TRP A 426 23.47 16.21 4.25
C TRP A 426 23.46 17.66 4.76
N PRO A 427 22.48 18.12 5.56
CA PRO A 427 22.51 19.45 6.16
C PRO A 427 23.76 19.69 7.01
N TYR A 428 24.19 18.69 7.77
CA TYR A 428 25.40 18.76 8.59
C TYR A 428 26.68 18.91 7.75
N LEU A 429 26.79 18.15 6.64
CA LEU A 429 27.91 18.24 5.71
C LEU A 429 27.98 19.60 5.02
N VAL A 430 26.82 20.17 4.66
CA VAL A 430 26.73 21.54 4.12
C VAL A 430 27.17 22.56 5.17
N PHE A 431 26.64 22.47 6.38
CA PHE A 431 26.97 23.38 7.48
C PHE A 431 28.46 23.37 7.87
N LYS A 432 29.09 22.19 7.86
CA LYS A 432 30.54 22.03 8.15
C LYS A 432 31.45 22.37 6.97
N GLY A 433 30.91 22.81 5.82
CA GLY A 433 31.70 23.19 4.64
C GLY A 433 32.24 22.01 3.83
N TYR A 434 31.77 20.78 4.08
CA TYR A 434 32.16 19.59 3.31
C TYR A 434 31.38 19.48 1.99
N HIS A 435 31.42 20.52 1.16
CA HIS A 435 30.58 20.65 -0.03
C HIS A 435 30.72 19.50 -1.03
N LYS A 436 31.93 18.93 -1.20
CA LYS A 436 32.14 17.76 -2.08
C LYS A 436 31.40 16.52 -1.58
N ALA A 437 31.40 16.27 -0.27
CA ALA A 437 30.68 15.15 0.34
C ALA A 437 29.16 15.39 0.35
N ALA A 438 28.73 16.64 0.59
CA ALA A 438 27.32 17.03 0.47
C ALA A 438 26.81 16.85 -0.98
N MET A 439 27.62 17.20 -1.99
CA MET A 439 27.26 16.97 -3.39
C MET A 439 27.19 15.48 -3.73
N ALA A 440 28.13 14.66 -3.27
CA ALA A 440 28.12 13.22 -3.47
C ALA A 440 26.85 12.57 -2.88
N THR A 441 26.48 12.95 -1.66
CA THR A 441 25.27 12.45 -1.00
C THR A 441 23.99 12.98 -1.65
N ALA A 442 23.97 14.22 -2.14
CA ALA A 442 22.86 14.75 -2.94
C ALA A 442 22.65 13.95 -4.23
N LEU A 443 23.72 13.58 -4.94
CA LEU A 443 23.64 12.75 -6.15
C LEU A 443 23.09 11.35 -5.86
N ILE A 444 23.50 10.74 -4.74
CA ILE A 444 22.96 9.44 -4.30
C ILE A 444 21.47 9.55 -3.94
N MET A 445 21.05 10.63 -3.29
CA MET A 445 19.64 10.88 -2.97
C MET A 445 18.81 11.24 -4.21
N ALA A 446 19.41 11.88 -5.21
CA ALA A 446 18.77 12.24 -6.47
C ALA A 446 18.67 11.06 -7.45
N TYR A 447 19.62 10.12 -7.42
CA TYR A 447 19.68 8.97 -8.33
C TYR A 447 18.34 8.22 -8.43
N PRO A 448 17.64 7.92 -7.32
CA PRO A 448 16.36 7.23 -7.39
C PRO A 448 15.22 8.02 -8.06
N TYR A 449 15.36 9.32 -8.25
CA TYR A 449 14.37 10.14 -8.96
C TYR A 449 14.67 10.24 -10.46
N VAL A 450 15.93 10.05 -10.85
CA VAL A 450 16.39 10.18 -12.23
C VAL A 450 16.36 8.84 -12.96
N VAL A 451 16.71 7.74 -12.29
CA VAL A 451 16.88 6.42 -12.92
C VAL A 451 15.74 5.50 -12.57
N LYS A 452 14.82 5.23 -13.50
CA LYS A 452 13.75 4.24 -13.28
C LYS A 452 14.35 2.83 -13.23
N VAL A 453 14.08 2.10 -12.14
CA VAL A 453 14.54 0.71 -11.95
C VAL A 453 13.42 -0.27 -12.28
N LYS A 454 13.78 -1.38 -12.95
CA LYS A 454 12.89 -2.52 -13.25
C LYS A 454 13.32 -3.77 -12.47
N GLN A 455 12.46 -4.78 -12.44
CA GLN A 455 12.79 -6.09 -11.87
C GLN A 455 14.06 -6.66 -12.50
N SER A 456 14.95 -7.23 -11.68
CA SER A 456 16.19 -7.88 -12.12
C SER A 456 16.40 -9.25 -11.47
N PRO A 457 16.18 -10.36 -12.19
CA PRO A 457 16.46 -11.70 -11.68
C PRO A 457 17.94 -11.90 -11.30
N ALA A 458 18.87 -11.22 -11.98
CA ALA A 458 20.29 -11.26 -11.66
C ALA A 458 20.59 -10.62 -10.30
N PHE A 459 19.92 -9.49 -10.01
CA PHE A 459 20.01 -8.83 -8.72
C PHE A 459 19.43 -9.70 -7.59
N ILE A 460 18.27 -10.32 -7.82
CA ILE A 460 17.65 -11.24 -6.85
C ILE A 460 18.61 -12.39 -6.52
N ARG A 461 19.22 -13.02 -7.54
CA ARG A 461 20.24 -14.07 -7.32
C ARG A 461 21.46 -13.56 -6.54
N PHE A 462 21.89 -12.33 -6.81
CA PHE A 462 22.97 -11.71 -6.04
C PHE A 462 22.57 -11.53 -4.57
N ILE A 463 21.37 -11.05 -4.26
CA ILE A 463 20.90 -10.95 -2.87
C ILE A 463 20.77 -12.34 -2.21
N LEU A 464 20.30 -13.34 -2.94
CA LEU A 464 20.22 -14.73 -2.46
C LEU A 464 21.60 -15.38 -2.22
N SER A 465 22.68 -14.86 -2.81
CA SER A 465 24.04 -15.27 -2.46
C SER A 465 24.43 -14.88 -1.02
N GLY A 466 23.67 -13.97 -0.40
CA GLY A 466 23.74 -13.63 1.03
C GLY A 466 23.64 -14.85 1.94
N ALA A 467 22.94 -15.91 1.50
CA ALA A 467 22.89 -17.19 2.21
C ALA A 467 24.29 -17.76 2.54
N GLY A 468 25.27 -17.56 1.66
CA GLY A 468 26.65 -18.02 1.86
C GLY A 468 27.38 -17.40 3.05
N TRP A 469 26.86 -16.32 3.64
CA TRP A 469 27.42 -15.73 4.86
C TRP A 469 27.13 -16.56 6.12
N PHE A 470 25.96 -17.20 6.15
CA PHE A 470 25.46 -17.96 7.29
C PHE A 470 26.07 -19.37 7.28
N LYS A 471 26.48 -19.86 8.45
CA LYS A 471 27.14 -21.16 8.58
C LYS A 471 26.16 -22.25 8.17
N GLY A 472 26.50 -23.04 7.16
CA GLY A 472 25.58 -24.04 6.61
C GLY A 472 24.45 -23.46 5.74
N GLY A 473 24.54 -22.20 5.35
CA GLY A 473 23.61 -21.55 4.42
C GLY A 473 22.25 -21.23 5.04
N THR A 474 21.23 -21.22 4.17
CA THR A 474 19.84 -21.06 4.59
C THR A 474 19.00 -22.21 4.01
N CYS A 475 18.11 -22.79 4.82
CA CYS A 475 17.25 -23.87 4.35
C CYS A 475 15.77 -23.59 4.55
N LEU A 476 14.98 -24.17 3.65
CA LEU A 476 13.53 -24.20 3.70
C LEU A 476 13.09 -25.66 3.83
N TYR A 477 12.37 -25.98 4.90
CA TYR A 477 11.74 -27.25 5.18
C TYR A 477 10.23 -27.11 5.02
N LEU A 478 9.61 -28.05 4.32
CA LEU A 478 8.17 -28.12 4.16
C LEU A 478 7.65 -29.39 4.83
N GLU A 479 6.57 -29.28 5.60
CA GLU A 479 5.87 -30.47 6.07
C GLU A 479 5.19 -31.21 4.91
N GLU A 480 5.05 -32.53 5.03
CA GLU A 480 4.55 -33.40 3.95
C GLU A 480 3.15 -33.02 3.46
N SER A 481 2.29 -32.50 4.33
CA SER A 481 0.94 -32.03 4.00
C SER A 481 0.93 -30.92 2.93
N MET A 482 2.05 -30.23 2.72
CA MET A 482 2.20 -29.23 1.66
C MET A 482 2.16 -29.86 0.26
N LYS A 483 2.27 -31.19 0.11
CA LYS A 483 2.11 -31.94 -1.15
C LYS A 483 0.78 -31.64 -1.86
N ASN A 484 -0.29 -31.51 -1.10
CA ASN A 484 -1.65 -31.46 -1.62
C ASN A 484 -2.15 -30.02 -1.83
N VAL A 485 -1.31 -29.03 -1.56
CA VAL A 485 -1.66 -27.62 -1.70
C VAL A 485 -1.43 -27.20 -3.15
N GLU A 486 -2.49 -27.21 -3.95
CA GLU A 486 -2.44 -26.62 -5.28
C GLU A 486 -2.25 -25.10 -5.17
N THR A 487 -1.15 -24.58 -5.70
CA THR A 487 -0.81 -23.15 -5.60
C THR A 487 -1.57 -22.26 -6.59
N SER A 488 -2.51 -22.86 -7.32
CA SER A 488 -3.63 -22.17 -7.98
C SER A 488 -4.63 -21.60 -6.96
N GLN A 489 -4.54 -22.02 -5.69
CA GLN A 489 -5.39 -21.61 -4.58
C GLN A 489 -4.82 -20.38 -3.85
N SER A 490 -5.72 -19.65 -3.20
CA SER A 490 -5.48 -18.45 -2.41
C SER A 490 -4.64 -18.74 -1.15
N ILE A 491 -3.30 -18.75 -1.25
CA ILE A 491 -2.39 -19.04 -0.13
C ILE A 491 -1.89 -17.75 0.53
N LEU A 492 -1.85 -17.73 1.86
CA LEU A 492 -1.21 -16.72 2.69
C LEU A 492 -0.11 -17.37 3.55
N LEU A 493 1.15 -17.18 3.15
CA LEU A 493 2.32 -17.59 3.92
C LEU A 493 2.64 -16.52 4.97
N CYS A 494 2.48 -16.87 6.25
CA CYS A 494 2.81 -16.02 7.37
C CYS A 494 4.11 -16.48 8.02
N GLN A 495 5.18 -15.68 7.93
CA GLN A 495 6.49 -16.04 8.48
C GLN A 495 6.76 -15.33 9.81
N HIS A 496 7.43 -16.03 10.73
CA HIS A 496 7.85 -15.56 12.05
C HIS A 496 9.25 -16.11 12.39
N PRO A 497 9.99 -15.48 13.31
CA PRO A 497 9.78 -14.09 13.74
C PRO A 497 10.21 -13.12 12.62
N HIS A 498 9.78 -11.86 12.68
CA HIS A 498 10.22 -10.84 11.73
C HIS A 498 11.74 -10.63 11.73
N GLY A 499 12.38 -10.68 12.91
CA GLY A 499 13.79 -10.33 13.05
C GLY A 499 14.08 -8.86 12.74
N LEU A 500 15.35 -8.44 12.84
CA LEU A 500 15.73 -7.05 12.57
C LEU A 500 15.69 -6.68 11.08
N PHE A 501 16.19 -7.60 10.23
CA PHE A 501 16.36 -7.37 8.78
C PHE A 501 15.75 -8.48 7.93
N THR A 502 14.89 -9.32 8.52
CA THR A 502 14.08 -10.34 7.84
C THR A 502 14.89 -11.25 6.91
N TYR A 503 16.10 -11.66 7.31
CA TYR A 503 16.97 -12.44 6.43
C TYR A 503 16.32 -13.78 6.09
N GLY A 504 15.68 -14.44 7.04
CA GLY A 504 14.89 -15.64 6.81
C GLY A 504 13.80 -15.44 5.77
N PHE A 505 13.08 -14.32 5.80
CA PHE A 505 12.02 -14.03 4.81
C PHE A 505 12.60 -13.71 3.43
N ILE A 506 13.71 -12.96 3.35
CA ILE A 506 14.33 -12.60 2.07
C ILE A 506 15.04 -13.81 1.43
N GLN A 507 15.76 -14.61 2.22
CA GLN A 507 16.57 -15.74 1.75
C GLN A 507 15.75 -17.02 1.59
N ASN A 508 14.78 -17.27 2.48
CA ASN A 508 13.95 -18.49 2.46
C ASN A 508 12.52 -18.26 1.94
N GLY A 509 12.07 -17.01 1.76
CA GLY A 509 10.73 -16.71 1.27
C GLY A 509 10.49 -17.10 -0.19
N SER A 510 9.27 -17.54 -0.46
CA SER A 510 8.87 -18.14 -1.74
C SER A 510 8.92 -17.14 -2.91
N ALA A 511 8.54 -15.88 -2.69
CA ALA A 511 8.41 -14.89 -3.77
C ALA A 511 9.76 -14.55 -4.44
N ALA A 512 10.80 -14.27 -3.65
CA ALA A 512 12.13 -13.97 -4.18
C ALA A 512 12.76 -15.19 -4.90
N ARG A 513 12.53 -16.40 -4.38
CA ARG A 513 13.05 -17.64 -4.96
C ARG A 513 12.41 -17.97 -6.32
N ILE A 514 11.12 -17.70 -6.48
CA ILE A 514 10.41 -17.90 -7.74
C ILE A 514 10.88 -16.89 -8.81
N ASP A 515 11.06 -15.63 -8.43
CA ASP A 515 11.48 -14.55 -9.34
C ASP A 515 12.95 -14.61 -9.77
N ALA A 516 13.78 -15.42 -9.11
CA ALA A 516 15.18 -15.63 -9.47
C ALA A 516 15.39 -16.31 -10.84
N ARG A 517 14.31 -16.83 -11.46
CA ARG A 517 14.27 -17.54 -12.76
C ARG A 517 15.26 -18.72 -12.85
N ARG A 518 15.43 -19.42 -11.72
CA ARG A 518 16.18 -20.68 -11.58
C ARG A 518 15.50 -21.60 -10.56
N PRO A 519 14.26 -22.06 -10.84
CA PRO A 519 13.47 -22.84 -9.88
C PRO A 519 14.17 -24.13 -9.44
N GLU A 520 15.05 -24.70 -10.27
CA GLU A 520 15.88 -25.87 -9.97
C GLU A 520 16.85 -25.66 -8.80
N ILE A 521 17.27 -24.41 -8.55
CA ILE A 521 18.24 -24.06 -7.49
C ILE A 521 17.54 -23.50 -6.24
N TYR A 522 16.49 -22.70 -6.44
CA TYR A 522 15.94 -21.88 -5.36
C TYR A 522 14.58 -22.37 -4.85
N VAL A 523 13.88 -23.23 -5.60
CA VAL A 523 12.52 -23.68 -5.27
C VAL A 523 12.52 -25.20 -5.00
N PRO A 524 12.00 -25.66 -3.83
CA PRO A 524 11.82 -27.08 -3.56
C PRO A 524 11.08 -27.78 -4.69
N THR A 525 11.40 -29.05 -4.97
CA THR A 525 10.78 -29.81 -6.06
C THR A 525 9.25 -29.80 -5.96
N ALA A 526 8.70 -29.92 -4.74
CA ALA A 526 7.25 -29.82 -4.47
C ALA A 526 6.58 -28.52 -4.99
N PHE A 527 7.37 -27.47 -5.21
CA PHE A 527 6.89 -26.13 -5.56
C PHE A 527 7.34 -25.64 -6.95
N ARG A 528 8.04 -26.46 -7.73
CA ARG A 528 8.50 -26.06 -9.07
C ARG A 528 7.36 -25.88 -10.08
N HIS A 529 6.20 -26.45 -9.80
CA HIS A 529 4.99 -26.30 -10.62
C HIS A 529 4.17 -25.05 -10.27
N MET A 530 4.59 -24.25 -9.28
CA MET A 530 3.93 -23.01 -8.90
C MET A 530 4.00 -21.93 -9.99
N LYS A 531 2.92 -21.17 -10.18
CA LYS A 531 2.92 -19.98 -11.05
C LYS A 531 3.78 -18.86 -10.44
N PRO A 532 4.53 -18.10 -11.26
CA PRO A 532 5.50 -17.11 -10.79
C PRO A 532 4.92 -15.76 -10.38
N ASN A 533 3.78 -15.75 -9.69
CA ASN A 533 3.05 -14.52 -9.36
C ASN A 533 2.81 -14.31 -7.85
N ALA A 534 3.62 -14.96 -7.00
CA ALA A 534 3.58 -14.76 -5.56
C ALA A 534 4.04 -13.33 -5.21
N VAL A 535 3.38 -12.71 -4.24
CA VAL A 535 3.62 -11.32 -3.84
C VAL A 535 4.03 -11.25 -2.38
N ALA A 536 5.13 -10.55 -2.10
CA ALA A 536 5.59 -10.25 -0.74
C ALA A 536 5.01 -8.91 -0.27
N LEU A 537 4.33 -8.91 0.88
CA LEU A 537 3.79 -7.70 1.51
C LEU A 537 4.84 -7.10 2.45
N VAL A 538 5.19 -5.83 2.23
CA VAL A 538 6.29 -5.12 2.89
C VAL A 538 5.80 -3.81 3.52
N GLU A 539 6.41 -3.38 4.63
CA GLU A 539 6.06 -2.14 5.35
C GLU A 539 5.93 -0.92 4.40
N PRO A 540 4.75 -0.26 4.31
CA PRO A 540 4.49 0.82 3.37
C PRO A 540 5.46 2.01 3.47
N LEU A 541 5.99 2.32 4.65
CA LEU A 541 6.95 3.41 4.84
C LEU A 541 8.22 3.23 4.00
N LEU A 542 8.64 1.98 3.74
CA LEU A 542 9.85 1.69 2.96
C LEU A 542 9.73 2.14 1.50
N PHE A 543 8.51 2.19 0.95
CA PHE A 543 8.26 2.69 -0.39
C PHE A 543 8.33 4.23 -0.49
N LYS A 544 8.33 4.94 0.65
CA LYS A 544 8.50 6.40 0.68
C LYS A 544 9.97 6.83 0.68
N ILE A 545 10.89 5.92 1.02
CA ILE A 545 12.33 6.20 1.04
C ILE A 545 12.91 5.87 -0.35
N PRO A 546 13.37 6.83 -1.16
CA PRO A 546 13.60 6.63 -2.59
C PRO A 546 14.58 5.51 -2.94
N LEU A 547 15.71 5.43 -2.22
CA LEU A 547 16.72 4.40 -2.46
C LEU A 547 16.24 3.01 -2.02
N ILE A 548 15.51 2.93 -0.91
CA ILE A 548 14.90 1.68 -0.42
C ILE A 548 13.77 1.23 -1.37
N ARG A 549 12.94 2.16 -1.85
CA ARG A 549 11.93 1.91 -2.89
C ARG A 549 12.57 1.28 -4.12
N HIS A 550 13.70 1.80 -4.61
CA HIS A 550 14.40 1.21 -5.75
C HIS A 550 14.91 -0.19 -5.49
N PHE A 551 15.51 -0.41 -4.33
CA PHE A 551 15.94 -1.74 -3.90
C PHE A 551 14.76 -2.73 -3.91
N ILE A 552 13.64 -2.36 -3.30
CA ILE A 552 12.42 -3.18 -3.25
C ILE A 552 11.83 -3.41 -4.66
N THR A 553 11.73 -2.38 -5.50
CA THR A 553 11.23 -2.50 -6.89
C THR A 553 12.08 -3.45 -7.73
N THR A 554 13.37 -3.58 -7.43
CA THR A 554 14.28 -4.49 -8.17
C THR A 554 13.93 -5.97 -7.96
N PHE A 555 13.27 -6.32 -6.84
CA PHE A 555 12.74 -7.67 -6.61
C PHE A 555 11.54 -7.98 -7.52
N GLY A 556 10.72 -6.98 -7.87
CA GLY A 556 9.55 -7.15 -8.75
C GLY A 556 8.30 -7.78 -8.11
N CYS A 557 8.45 -8.56 -7.04
CA CYS A 557 7.34 -9.22 -6.32
C CYS A 557 6.89 -8.52 -5.02
N ALA A 558 7.47 -7.37 -4.66
CA ALA A 558 7.13 -6.69 -3.41
C ALA A 558 6.01 -5.65 -3.61
N ARG A 559 5.05 -5.64 -2.67
CA ARG A 559 3.93 -4.69 -2.62
C ARG A 559 3.75 -4.14 -1.19
N PRO A 560 3.23 -2.92 -1.02
CA PRO A 560 3.05 -2.34 0.30
C PRO A 560 1.96 -3.09 1.08
N ALA A 561 2.22 -3.43 2.34
CA ALA A 561 1.32 -4.14 3.25
C ALA A 561 0.18 -3.25 3.77
N THR A 562 -0.55 -2.61 2.86
CA THR A 562 -1.74 -1.81 3.19
C THR A 562 -2.99 -2.67 3.14
N LYS A 563 -4.03 -2.27 3.89
CA LYS A 563 -5.36 -2.89 3.82
C LYS A 563 -5.89 -2.95 2.37
N HIS A 564 -5.68 -1.89 1.60
CA HIS A 564 -6.14 -1.80 0.21
C HIS A 564 -5.43 -2.83 -0.68
N GLU A 565 -4.09 -2.82 -0.67
CA GLU A 565 -3.28 -3.70 -1.51
C GLU A 565 -3.48 -5.18 -1.12
N MET A 566 -3.55 -5.48 0.18
CA MET A 566 -3.79 -6.84 0.66
C MET A 566 -5.15 -7.36 0.17
N LEU A 567 -6.23 -6.58 0.28
CA LEU A 567 -7.56 -6.98 -0.20
C LEU A 567 -7.63 -7.08 -1.74
N HIS A 568 -6.93 -6.18 -2.45
CA HIS A 568 -6.84 -6.22 -3.92
C HIS A 568 -6.14 -7.50 -4.41
N LEU A 569 -5.02 -7.86 -3.79
CA LEU A 569 -4.31 -9.09 -4.15
C LEU A 569 -5.09 -10.33 -3.71
N MET A 570 -5.80 -10.25 -2.58
CA MET A 570 -6.67 -11.31 -2.10
C MET A 570 -7.89 -11.56 -3.00
N SER A 571 -8.50 -10.52 -3.56
CA SER A 571 -9.60 -10.65 -4.53
C SER A 571 -9.15 -11.31 -5.83
N GLN A 572 -7.91 -11.05 -6.25
CA GLN A 572 -7.26 -11.71 -7.37
C GLN A 572 -6.77 -13.14 -7.07
N LYS A 573 -6.97 -13.63 -5.85
CA LYS A 573 -6.49 -14.94 -5.39
C LYS A 573 -4.99 -15.13 -5.56
N LYS A 574 -4.20 -14.06 -5.38
CA LYS A 574 -2.74 -14.13 -5.46
C LYS A 574 -2.16 -14.88 -4.25
N PRO A 575 -1.09 -15.67 -4.41
CA PRO A 575 -0.31 -16.16 -3.29
C PRO A 575 0.42 -15.01 -2.60
N LEU A 576 0.31 -14.90 -1.28
CA LEU A 576 0.83 -13.79 -0.49
C LEU A 576 1.84 -14.26 0.55
N GLY A 577 2.94 -13.52 0.71
CA GLY A 577 3.87 -13.64 1.83
C GLY A 577 3.73 -12.43 2.76
N LEU A 578 3.58 -12.67 4.06
CA LEU A 578 3.40 -11.63 5.08
C LEU A 578 4.24 -11.96 6.33
N LEU A 579 4.72 -10.91 7.01
CA LEU A 579 5.32 -10.97 8.35
C LEU A 579 4.34 -10.32 9.34
N PRO A 580 3.43 -11.08 9.98
CA PRO A 580 2.31 -10.50 10.71
C PRO A 580 2.69 -9.64 11.93
N GLY A 581 3.85 -9.91 12.56
CA GLY A 581 4.29 -9.14 13.72
C GLY A 581 4.82 -7.74 13.41
N GLY A 582 5.20 -7.50 12.14
CA GLY A 582 5.57 -6.18 11.63
C GLY A 582 6.68 -5.47 12.43
N SER A 583 6.60 -4.15 12.51
CA SER A 583 7.64 -3.33 13.13
C SER A 583 7.75 -3.49 14.66
N GLU A 584 6.67 -3.87 15.34
CA GLU A 584 6.66 -4.12 16.79
C GLU A 584 7.47 -5.37 17.14
N GLU A 585 7.43 -6.40 16.30
CA GLU A 585 8.25 -7.60 16.46
C GLU A 585 9.75 -7.30 16.27
N ILE A 586 10.11 -6.35 15.40
CA ILE A 586 11.49 -5.84 15.28
C ILE A 586 11.99 -5.28 16.63
N ILE A 587 11.15 -4.50 17.32
CA ILE A 587 11.50 -3.88 18.61
C ILE A 587 11.75 -4.93 19.69
N LEU A 588 10.98 -6.02 19.65
CA LEU A 588 11.06 -7.14 20.58
C LEU A 588 12.21 -8.11 20.28
N SER A 589 12.80 -8.06 19.09
CA SER A 589 13.89 -8.94 18.68
C SER A 589 15.07 -8.87 19.66
N HIS A 590 15.35 -10.02 20.30
CA HIS A 590 16.44 -10.14 21.26
C HIS A 590 17.17 -11.46 21.10
N HIS A 591 18.51 -11.39 21.16
CA HIS A 591 19.37 -12.55 21.01
C HIS A 591 19.07 -13.57 22.11
N GLY A 592 18.85 -14.82 21.73
CA GLY A 592 18.54 -15.91 22.66
C GLY A 592 17.09 -15.97 23.14
N HIS A 593 16.22 -15.04 22.73
CA HIS A 593 14.82 -15.00 23.13
C HIS A 593 13.91 -15.01 21.90
N GLU A 594 12.96 -15.95 21.89
CA GLU A 594 12.00 -16.12 20.81
C GLU A 594 10.73 -15.34 21.15
N ARG A 595 10.57 -14.15 20.56
CA ARG A 595 9.44 -13.25 20.83
C ARG A 595 8.69 -12.92 19.56
N VAL A 596 7.39 -13.13 19.57
CA VAL A 596 6.51 -12.86 18.42
C VAL A 596 5.38 -11.90 18.82
N TYR A 597 5.19 -10.83 18.06
CA TYR A 597 4.11 -9.85 18.31
C TYR A 597 2.85 -10.22 17.52
N ILE A 598 2.02 -11.10 18.06
CA ILE A 598 0.84 -11.62 17.33
C ILE A 598 -0.45 -11.60 18.14
N LYS A 599 -0.40 -11.49 19.47
CA LYS A 599 -1.56 -11.68 20.36
C LYS A 599 -2.79 -10.85 19.97
N HIS A 600 -2.54 -9.61 19.55
CA HIS A 600 -3.60 -8.65 19.19
C HIS A 600 -3.65 -8.37 17.67
N ARG A 601 -2.85 -9.05 16.84
CA ARG A 601 -2.70 -8.79 15.41
C ARG A 601 -3.68 -9.61 14.57
N LYS A 602 -4.98 -9.39 14.74
CA LYS A 602 -6.01 -10.25 14.12
C LYS A 602 -6.45 -9.86 12.69
N GLY A 603 -5.96 -8.73 12.18
CA GLY A 603 -6.42 -8.15 10.91
C GLY A 603 -6.19 -9.07 9.69
N PHE A 604 -5.05 -9.78 9.64
CA PHE A 604 -4.75 -10.67 8.51
C PHE A 604 -5.68 -11.89 8.49
N ILE A 605 -6.08 -12.42 9.66
CA ILE A 605 -7.08 -13.50 9.78
C ILE A 605 -8.43 -13.02 9.29
N LYS A 606 -8.87 -11.81 9.66
CA LYS A 606 -10.11 -11.21 9.14
C LYS A 606 -10.14 -11.21 7.61
N TYR A 607 -9.08 -10.72 6.97
CA TYR A 607 -9.04 -10.64 5.51
C TYR A 607 -8.94 -12.03 4.87
N ALA A 608 -8.19 -12.95 5.48
CA ALA A 608 -8.10 -14.32 5.00
C ALA A 608 -9.45 -15.07 5.09
N LEU A 609 -10.25 -14.83 6.14
CA LEU A 609 -11.63 -15.34 6.27
C LEU A 609 -12.55 -14.77 5.18
N GLN A 610 -12.47 -13.46 4.89
CA GLN A 610 -13.29 -12.82 3.86
C GLN A 610 -13.10 -13.41 2.47
N HIS A 611 -11.89 -13.86 2.17
CA HIS A 611 -11.52 -14.39 0.86
C HIS A 611 -11.36 -15.91 0.80
N GLY A 612 -11.50 -16.62 1.94
CA GLY A 612 -11.34 -18.08 2.01
C GLY A 612 -9.91 -18.52 1.70
N TYR A 613 -8.91 -17.85 2.29
CA TYR A 613 -7.50 -18.16 2.09
C TYR A 613 -7.05 -19.40 2.88
N THR A 614 -6.14 -20.17 2.30
CA THR A 614 -5.34 -21.16 3.03
C THR A 614 -4.17 -20.45 3.68
N ILE A 615 -3.97 -20.63 4.99
CA ILE A 615 -2.82 -20.06 5.68
C ILE A 615 -1.76 -21.13 5.88
N CYS A 616 -0.52 -20.77 5.58
CA CYS A 616 0.67 -21.57 5.89
C CYS A 616 1.55 -20.78 6.86
N ILE A 617 1.93 -21.40 7.98
CA ILE A 617 2.75 -20.76 9.00
C ILE A 617 4.20 -21.16 8.78
N GLY A 618 5.09 -20.18 8.68
CA GLY A 618 6.53 -20.38 8.62
C GLY A 618 7.22 -19.90 9.90
N TYR A 619 8.12 -20.70 10.47
CA TYR A 619 9.00 -20.27 11.55
C TYR A 619 10.47 -20.35 11.12
N THR A 620 11.25 -19.29 11.29
CA THR A 620 12.68 -19.23 11.00
C THR A 620 13.50 -19.29 12.29
N PHE A 621 14.16 -20.42 12.51
CA PHE A 621 15.17 -20.58 13.56
C PHE A 621 16.45 -19.85 13.14
N GLY A 622 17.09 -19.17 14.09
CA GLY A 622 18.31 -18.39 13.89
C GLY A 622 18.10 -16.91 13.60
N GLU A 623 16.88 -16.48 13.29
CA GLU A 623 16.60 -15.08 12.94
C GLU A 623 16.91 -14.13 14.11
N ALA A 624 16.46 -14.46 15.32
CA ALA A 624 16.71 -13.68 16.54
C ALA A 624 18.20 -13.63 16.95
N ASP A 625 18.98 -14.65 16.56
CA ASP A 625 20.40 -14.76 16.90
C ASP A 625 21.34 -14.09 15.89
N SER A 626 20.80 -13.68 14.73
CA SER A 626 21.55 -13.02 13.65
C SER A 626 22.23 -11.72 14.10
N TYR A 627 21.67 -11.04 15.11
CA TYR A 627 22.23 -9.86 15.73
C TYR A 627 22.12 -9.92 17.25
N ARG A 628 23.01 -9.22 17.95
CA ARG A 628 22.81 -8.87 19.36
C ARG A 628 22.10 -7.53 19.44
N THR A 629 21.13 -7.40 20.33
CA THR A 629 20.39 -6.16 20.58
C THR A 629 20.48 -5.75 22.04
N LEU A 630 20.40 -4.45 22.31
CA LEU A 630 20.20 -3.97 23.68
C LEU A 630 18.73 -4.10 24.07
N ASP A 631 18.44 -4.93 25.07
CA ASP A 631 17.08 -5.07 25.63
C ASP A 631 16.79 -3.99 26.70
N TRP A 632 16.85 -2.72 26.28
CA TRP A 632 16.57 -1.58 27.15
C TRP A 632 15.25 -0.91 26.75
N ALA A 633 14.55 -0.40 27.78
CA ALA A 633 13.36 0.44 27.65
C ALA A 633 12.39 0.02 26.53
N VAL A 634 12.07 -1.28 26.43
CA VAL A 634 11.15 -1.83 25.39
C VAL A 634 9.85 -1.03 25.32
N LYS A 635 9.28 -0.67 26.48
CA LYS A 635 8.06 0.16 26.56
C LYS A 635 8.25 1.53 25.89
N PHE A 636 9.38 2.19 26.10
CA PHE A 636 9.70 3.46 25.46
C PHE A 636 9.90 3.28 23.94
N ARG A 637 10.61 2.23 23.51
CA ARG A 637 10.85 1.96 22.09
C ARG A 637 9.55 1.63 21.35
N LEU A 638 8.64 0.89 21.97
CA LEU A 638 7.29 0.64 21.45
C LEU A 638 6.43 1.91 21.41
N TRP A 639 6.49 2.75 22.45
CA TRP A 639 5.84 4.06 22.46
C TRP A 639 6.38 4.96 21.33
N TYR A 640 7.69 5.01 21.15
CA TYR A 640 8.36 5.78 20.09
C TYR A 640 7.92 5.28 18.71
N LEU A 641 7.94 3.97 18.48
CA LEU A 641 7.46 3.37 17.25
C LEU A 641 6.00 3.76 16.95
N ARG A 642 5.11 3.74 17.96
CA ARG A 642 3.70 4.14 17.78
C ARG A 642 3.56 5.63 17.45
N ARG A 643 4.41 6.48 18.02
CA ARG A 643 4.36 7.94 17.85
C ARG A 643 4.99 8.43 16.54
N PHE A 644 6.08 7.80 16.11
CA PHE A 644 6.92 8.27 15.00
C PHE A 644 6.99 7.30 13.82
N ARG A 645 6.44 6.08 13.95
CA ARG A 645 6.40 5.02 12.91
C ARG A 645 7.80 4.57 12.43
N VAL A 646 8.84 4.83 13.21
CA VAL A 646 10.21 4.41 12.94
C VAL A 646 10.66 3.47 14.05
N PRO A 647 11.11 2.24 13.74
CA PRO A 647 11.62 1.33 14.76
C PRO A 647 12.95 1.85 15.31
N LEU A 648 13.03 2.00 16.65
CA LEU A 648 14.25 2.37 17.34
C LEU A 648 14.89 1.11 17.94
N PHE A 649 16.08 0.75 17.46
CA PHE A 649 16.84 -0.39 17.97
C PHE A 649 18.34 -0.12 17.87
N ALA A 650 19.10 -0.77 18.76
CA ALA A 650 20.56 -0.77 18.73
C ALA A 650 21.02 -2.22 18.61
N CYS A 651 21.76 -2.52 17.55
CA CYS A 651 22.19 -3.88 17.24
C CYS A 651 23.64 -3.94 16.77
N TRP A 652 24.31 -5.07 16.99
CA TRP A 652 25.61 -5.37 16.44
C TRP A 652 25.72 -6.85 16.10
N GLY A 653 26.39 -7.15 14.99
CA GLY A 653 26.72 -8.51 14.60
C GLY A 653 28.18 -8.80 14.90
N ILE A 654 29.02 -8.86 13.88
CA ILE A 654 30.46 -9.15 14.07
C ILE A 654 31.23 -7.89 14.49
N TRP A 655 32.20 -8.03 15.40
CA TRP A 655 33.11 -6.97 15.85
C TRP A 655 32.41 -5.68 16.32
N TRP A 656 31.26 -5.80 17.00
CA TRP A 656 30.47 -4.64 17.46
C TRP A 656 29.94 -3.75 16.32
N CYS A 657 30.02 -4.22 15.07
CA CYS A 657 29.57 -3.51 13.89
C CYS A 657 28.12 -3.88 13.58
N PRO A 658 27.24 -2.91 13.30
CA PRO A 658 25.87 -3.19 12.87
C PRO A 658 25.79 -3.76 11.46
N LEU A 659 26.81 -3.57 10.61
CA LEU A 659 26.73 -3.80 9.16
C LEU A 659 26.65 -5.27 8.71
N LEU A 660 27.12 -6.22 9.52
CA LEU A 660 27.14 -7.63 9.14
C LEU A 660 26.59 -8.49 10.27
N PRO A 661 25.62 -9.38 9.98
CA PRO A 661 25.06 -10.26 10.99
C PRO A 661 26.07 -11.32 11.42
N ARG A 662 25.76 -12.06 12.48
CA ARG A 662 26.58 -13.17 12.97
C ARG A 662 26.49 -14.36 12.02
N GLY A 663 27.50 -14.51 11.15
CA GLY A 663 27.57 -15.62 10.18
C GLY A 663 27.80 -17.02 10.80
N GLN A 664 27.80 -17.17 12.12
CA GLN A 664 27.85 -18.47 12.80
C GLN A 664 26.47 -19.12 12.99
N VAL A 665 25.41 -18.36 12.70
CA VAL A 665 24.02 -18.79 12.82
C VAL A 665 23.56 -19.36 11.48
N ALA A 666 22.75 -20.43 11.51
CA ALA A 666 22.05 -20.96 10.35
C ALA A 666 20.62 -20.39 10.31
N LEU A 667 20.08 -20.09 9.12
CA LEU A 667 18.70 -19.61 8.97
C LEU A 667 17.83 -20.74 8.43
N GLU A 668 17.11 -21.40 9.34
CA GLU A 668 16.34 -22.61 9.06
C GLU A 668 14.85 -22.30 9.15
N THR A 669 14.18 -22.23 7.99
CA THR A 669 12.73 -21.95 7.94
C THR A 669 11.95 -23.26 7.81
N VAL A 670 11.04 -23.53 8.74
CA VAL A 670 10.06 -24.62 8.65
C VAL A 670 8.70 -24.04 8.30
N VAL A 671 8.06 -24.55 7.24
CA VAL A 671 6.67 -24.23 6.88
C VAL A 671 5.79 -25.39 7.31
N GLY A 672 4.91 -25.11 8.26
CA GLY A 672 3.97 -26.07 8.83
C GLY A 672 2.76 -26.34 7.94
N ASN A 673 1.93 -27.27 8.43
CA ASN A 673 0.72 -27.72 7.75
C ASN A 673 -0.19 -26.57 7.29
N PRO A 674 -0.74 -26.64 6.07
CA PRO A 674 -1.69 -25.66 5.56
C PRO A 674 -3.00 -25.79 6.35
N PHE A 675 -3.63 -24.67 6.68
CA PHE A 675 -4.97 -24.68 7.24
C PHE A 675 -5.92 -23.80 6.44
N GLN A 676 -6.98 -24.40 5.92
CA GLN A 676 -7.98 -23.73 5.11
C GLN A 676 -8.96 -22.98 6.00
N LEU A 677 -9.12 -21.68 5.75
CA LEU A 677 -10.16 -20.89 6.39
C LEU A 677 -11.50 -20.98 5.64
N PRO A 678 -12.64 -20.99 6.35
CA PRO A 678 -13.94 -20.84 5.72
C PRO A 678 -14.05 -19.44 5.11
N LYS A 679 -14.76 -19.34 3.98
CA LYS A 679 -15.07 -18.03 3.39
C LYS A 679 -16.28 -17.43 4.09
N LEU A 680 -16.08 -16.36 4.85
CA LEU A 680 -17.12 -15.63 5.57
C LEU A 680 -17.15 -14.18 5.08
N ALA A 681 -18.24 -13.73 4.45
CA ALA A 681 -18.33 -12.39 3.89
C ALA A 681 -18.15 -11.29 4.96
N ASP A 682 -18.78 -11.48 6.13
CA ASP A 682 -18.62 -10.62 7.30
C ASP A 682 -18.30 -11.48 8.54
N PRO A 683 -17.00 -11.76 8.81
CA PRO A 683 -16.63 -12.58 9.95
C PRO A 683 -16.83 -11.79 11.25
N SER A 684 -17.60 -12.37 12.17
CA SER A 684 -17.84 -11.78 13.49
C SER A 684 -16.54 -11.68 14.30
N LYS A 685 -16.55 -10.90 15.39
CA LYS A 685 -15.41 -10.83 16.29
C LYS A 685 -15.06 -12.21 16.88
N GLU A 686 -16.07 -13.03 17.17
CA GLU A 686 -15.90 -14.39 17.68
C GLU A 686 -15.25 -15.31 16.65
N ASP A 687 -15.64 -15.20 15.37
CA ASP A 687 -15.01 -15.96 14.28
C ASP A 687 -13.53 -15.59 14.13
N ILE A 688 -13.23 -14.29 14.13
CA ILE A 688 -11.85 -13.79 14.04
C ILE A 688 -11.03 -14.29 15.23
N ASP A 689 -11.57 -14.21 16.44
CA ASP A 689 -10.89 -14.61 17.66
C ASP A 689 -10.64 -16.12 17.71
N LYS A 690 -11.61 -16.93 17.28
CA LYS A 690 -11.51 -18.39 17.15
C LYS A 690 -10.39 -18.79 16.18
N TRP A 691 -10.42 -18.26 14.95
CA TRP A 691 -9.44 -18.64 13.93
C TRP A 691 -8.04 -18.06 14.19
N HIS A 692 -7.97 -16.88 14.83
CA HIS A 692 -6.71 -16.33 15.32
C HIS A 692 -6.14 -17.15 16.49
N GLY A 693 -6.98 -17.62 17.41
CA GLY A 693 -6.57 -18.54 18.47
C GLY A 693 -5.93 -19.81 17.91
N ARG A 694 -6.61 -20.45 16.94
CA ARG A 694 -6.09 -21.61 16.22
C ARG A 694 -4.77 -21.32 15.50
N TYR A 695 -4.63 -20.14 14.88
CA TYR A 695 -3.37 -19.72 14.26
C TYR A 695 -2.22 -19.66 15.27
N VAL A 696 -2.44 -19.07 16.45
CA VAL A 696 -1.42 -18.96 17.50
C VAL A 696 -1.08 -20.35 18.07
N GLU A 697 -2.06 -21.22 18.29
CA GLU A 697 -1.84 -22.61 18.70
C GLU A 697 -0.95 -23.36 17.69
N MET A 698 -1.25 -23.25 16.40
CA MET A 698 -0.45 -23.88 15.35
C MET A 698 0.96 -23.31 15.25
N LEU A 699 1.14 -22.00 15.49
CA LEU A 699 2.46 -21.37 15.53
C LEU A 699 3.30 -21.90 16.70
N VAL A 700 2.70 -21.98 17.90
CA VAL A 700 3.36 -22.53 19.10
C VAL A 700 3.69 -24.00 18.89
N ASP A 701 2.76 -24.81 18.38
CA ASP A 701 2.98 -26.21 18.05
C ASP A 701 4.13 -26.39 17.04
N LEU A 702 4.14 -25.61 15.96
CA LEU A 702 5.21 -25.65 14.95
C LEU A 702 6.58 -25.37 15.57
N PHE A 703 6.67 -24.38 16.46
CA PHE A 703 7.90 -24.08 17.19
C PHE A 703 8.29 -25.22 18.13
N GLU A 704 7.39 -25.67 19.00
CA GLU A 704 7.65 -26.66 20.04
C GLU A 704 8.08 -28.02 19.45
N ARG A 705 7.44 -28.48 18.37
CA ARG A 705 7.82 -29.72 17.69
C ARG A 705 9.20 -29.67 17.04
N ASN A 706 9.66 -28.48 16.66
CA ASN A 706 10.91 -28.29 15.92
C ASN A 706 12.05 -27.72 16.76
N LYS A 707 11.80 -27.16 17.96
CA LYS A 707 12.82 -26.46 18.74
C LYS A 707 14.00 -27.36 19.12
N ALA A 708 13.75 -28.60 19.54
CA ALA A 708 14.83 -29.52 19.93
C ALA A 708 15.79 -29.81 18.76
N LYS A 709 15.22 -29.99 17.57
CA LYS A 709 15.95 -30.29 16.32
C LYS A 709 16.90 -29.17 15.89
N PHE A 710 16.57 -27.92 16.17
CA PHE A 710 17.40 -26.77 15.82
C PHE A 710 18.24 -26.25 17.00
N GLY A 711 18.33 -27.01 18.12
CA GLY A 711 19.14 -26.68 19.28
C GLY A 711 18.50 -25.67 20.25
N TYR A 712 17.18 -25.56 20.22
CA TYR A 712 16.37 -24.60 20.97
C TYR A 712 15.58 -25.29 22.10
N GLY A 713 16.02 -26.46 22.57
CA GLY A 713 15.28 -27.29 23.54
C GLY A 713 14.83 -26.55 24.81
N GLU A 714 15.69 -25.67 25.34
CA GLU A 714 15.41 -24.86 26.54
C GLU A 714 14.73 -23.50 26.23
N ARG A 715 14.58 -23.14 24.95
CA ARG A 715 13.96 -21.87 24.57
C ARG A 715 12.44 -21.98 24.59
N VAL A 716 11.80 -20.86 24.91
CA VAL A 716 10.35 -20.72 24.96
C VAL A 716 9.94 -19.61 24.00
N LEU A 717 8.86 -19.86 23.24
CA LEU A 717 8.24 -18.86 22.39
C LEU A 717 7.31 -17.96 23.21
N GLU A 718 7.67 -16.69 23.34
CA GLU A 718 6.88 -15.68 24.04
C GLU A 718 5.96 -14.95 23.04
N ILE A 719 4.65 -15.01 23.31
CA ILE A 719 3.61 -14.37 22.48
C ILE A 719 3.22 -13.02 23.09
N TYR A 720 3.47 -11.93 22.34
CA TYR A 720 3.20 -10.54 22.70
C TYR A 720 2.01 -9.94 21.97
#